data_AF-A0A8C7QIP5-F1
#
_entry.id   AF-A0A8C7QIP5-F1
#
_cell.length_a   1.000
_cell.length_b   1.000
_cell.length_c   1.000
_cell.angle_alpha   90.00
_cell.angle_beta   90.00
_cell.angle_gamma   90.00
#
_symmetry.space_group_name_H-M   'P 1'
#
loop_
_entity.id
_entity.type
_entity.pdbx_description
1 polymer ?
#
loop_
_entity_poly.entity_id
_entity_poly.type
_entity_poly.pdbx_seq_one_letter_code
_entity_poly.pdbx_strand_id
1 'polypeptide(L)'
;EMEVAVTIGPDSLLQVNGADQGGSRWKQPNDDSDRSSSPSVLRCVTSTWKEGLLNRKRPFVGRCCHSCTPQSQARLFNSSIPSLGLRNVIYINETHTRHRGWLARRLSYVLFVLERDVQKDMFARNVVDNVLNNSRVESAIVEVATELDPAATEAGVEHKAVSKVRRKARGFLQEMVANISPAFIRLTGWALLKLFNGFFWSIQIHKGQLEMVKKAATEYNAPLVFLPVHKSHIDYLLITFILFCHNIKAPHIAAGNNLNIPIFSTLIRKLGGFFIRRKLDETPDGKKDVLYRSLLYVELLRQQQFLEVFLEGTRSRSGKPSPARAGMLSIVVDALCNGVIPEVMVVPVGISYDRILEGNYNSEQLGKPKKNESLWGVACGVLRMLRKNYGCVRVDFTQPFSLKVRTERDLNTSPLREAPMLTGPLKMSTSLLPLLTYQKPDQAQFEGEQEEQPNSRDLSDEPWRRQVIANLAKHVLFTANKSSAVMSTHIVACLLLYRHRQGVALSKLVEDFFNMKEEILSRDFDLGFSGNSEDVVMHALHLLDNCVHVTSTNRNTEFTIAPSKTVPALFELNFYSNGLFHVFISDAIIGTDTAAVEGEQGGPSILLSQERLIRKAAGLSHFLTNEVAVAPVSHFFHPSTPIPTFCVIVCVRVFIQEDQEELTPSPTEEPWPKKFPEPLSWRSDEEDEDSDFAEEQRDRYLKVSLSPEHQEFFVFLQRLLSPVLEAYSGAAIFVHSLSQPMAEPEYTQQLFRYLLTRTEKGVAAYGESATHYLVKNTVRTFKELGVLKERRENHVSLVELSSTFLPQANRNKLLHYILGFTLL
;
A
#
# COMPACT_ATOMS: atom_id res chain seq x y z
N GLU A 1 50.71 -12.77 32.80
CA GLU A 1 51.86 -11.93 32.37
C GLU A 1 51.40 -11.18 31.12
N MET A 2 51.18 -9.87 31.09
CA MET A 2 51.68 -8.76 31.89
C MET A 2 50.55 -7.71 31.96
N GLU A 3 50.21 -7.30 33.19
CA GLU A 3 49.34 -6.15 33.49
C GLU A 3 50.11 -4.84 33.24
N VAL A 4 49.40 -3.79 32.82
CA VAL A 4 49.67 -2.44 33.35
C VAL A 4 48.32 -1.72 33.54
N ALA A 5 47.99 -1.50 34.80
CA ALA A 5 46.93 -0.62 35.28
C ALA A 5 47.53 0.74 35.63
N VAL A 6 46.81 1.84 35.36
CA VAL A 6 46.91 3.07 36.15
C VAL A 6 45.52 3.68 36.28
N THR A 7 45.11 3.88 37.53
CA THR A 7 43.89 4.54 38.00
C THR A 7 44.28 5.79 38.81
N ILE A 8 43.25 6.55 39.25
CA ILE A 8 43.22 7.72 40.16
C ILE A 8 43.15 9.04 39.35
N GLY A 9 42.21 9.97 39.54
CA GLY A 9 41.15 10.20 40.53
C GLY A 9 40.54 11.61 40.28
N PRO A 10 39.45 12.01 40.97
CA PRO A 10 38.47 13.01 40.49
C PRO A 10 38.56 14.40 41.16
N ASP A 11 37.62 15.28 40.75
CA ASP A 11 37.15 16.55 41.36
C ASP A 11 37.63 17.88 40.74
N SER A 12 36.67 18.66 40.20
CA SER A 12 36.30 19.98 40.75
C SER A 12 35.21 20.66 39.89
N LEU A 13 34.08 20.94 40.52
CA LEU A 13 33.12 21.98 40.15
C LEU A 13 33.81 23.36 40.10
N LEU A 14 33.37 24.25 39.22
CA LEU A 14 33.10 25.66 39.54
C LEU A 14 32.40 26.38 38.37
N GLN A 15 31.73 27.45 38.78
CA GLN A 15 30.57 28.11 38.20
C GLN A 15 30.97 29.48 37.62
N VAL A 16 30.16 29.99 36.67
CA VAL A 16 29.58 31.36 36.67
C VAL A 16 30.34 32.55 36.00
N ASN A 17 29.61 33.13 35.02
CA ASN A 17 29.38 34.55 34.66
C ASN A 17 30.25 35.39 33.69
N GLY A 18 29.51 36.16 32.87
CA GLY A 18 29.76 37.57 32.52
C GLY A 18 30.18 37.79 31.06
N ALA A 19 29.31 38.14 30.11
CA ALA A 19 28.66 39.44 29.84
C ALA A 19 29.52 40.47 29.07
N ASP A 20 28.96 40.87 27.93
CA ASP A 20 28.94 42.20 27.31
C ASP A 20 30.04 42.78 26.39
N GLN A 21 29.55 43.16 25.20
CA GLN A 21 29.75 44.39 24.42
C GLN A 21 30.94 44.57 23.46
N GLY A 22 30.60 45.10 22.27
CA GLY A 22 31.41 46.08 21.55
C GLY A 22 31.82 45.69 20.13
N GLY A 23 31.19 46.29 19.13
CA GLY A 23 31.38 45.96 17.71
C GLY A 23 32.57 46.62 17.00
N SER A 24 32.81 46.22 15.76
CA SER A 24 32.95 47.15 14.61
C SER A 24 33.28 46.40 13.31
N ARG A 25 32.58 46.88 12.28
CA ARG A 25 32.58 46.60 10.85
C ARG A 25 33.93 46.80 10.17
N TRP A 26 34.46 45.78 9.46
CA TRP A 26 35.27 45.97 8.23
C TRP A 26 35.04 44.81 7.26
N LYS A 27 34.74 45.15 5.99
CA LYS A 27 34.58 44.26 4.83
C LYS A 27 35.86 44.30 3.97
N GLN A 28 36.17 43.17 3.33
CA GLN A 28 36.88 42.90 2.06
C GLN A 28 38.08 41.93 2.21
N PRO A 29 38.49 41.21 1.14
CA PRO A 29 37.78 40.10 0.49
C PRO A 29 38.70 38.85 0.38
N ASN A 30 38.11 37.74 -0.10
CA ASN A 30 38.74 36.46 -0.45
C ASN A 30 40.21 36.51 -0.90
N ASP A 31 41.02 35.65 -0.28
CA ASP A 31 41.81 34.65 -1.00
C ASP A 31 42.21 33.56 0.00
N ASP A 32 41.67 32.35 -0.18
CA ASP A 32 42.36 31.12 0.24
C ASP A 32 41.81 29.95 -0.57
N SER A 33 42.70 29.48 -1.44
CA SER A 33 42.61 28.24 -2.18
C SER A 33 42.77 27.06 -1.22
N ASP A 34 41.74 26.23 -1.09
CA ASP A 34 41.92 24.87 -0.59
C ASP A 34 41.17 23.85 -1.46
N ARG A 35 41.97 22.92 -1.98
CA ARG A 35 41.57 21.78 -2.80
C ARG A 35 40.98 20.68 -1.92
N SER A 36 40.03 19.96 -2.50
CA SER A 36 39.68 18.55 -2.24
C SER A 36 38.80 18.20 -1.03
N SER A 37 37.53 18.60 -1.10
CA SER A 37 36.42 17.76 -0.63
C SER A 37 35.17 18.11 -1.44
N SER A 38 34.89 17.35 -2.50
CA SER A 38 33.72 17.58 -3.35
C SER A 38 32.43 17.36 -2.54
N PRO A 39 31.55 18.37 -2.39
CA PRO A 39 30.34 18.24 -1.61
C PRO A 39 29.27 17.45 -2.38
N SER A 40 28.75 16.39 -1.75
CA SER A 40 27.60 15.61 -2.24
C SER A 40 26.32 16.46 -2.34
N VAL A 41 25.38 16.08 -3.23
CA VAL A 41 24.02 16.67 -3.42
C VAL A 41 23.35 17.03 -2.10
N LEU A 42 23.56 16.18 -1.11
CA LEU A 42 22.81 16.21 0.14
C LEU A 42 23.38 17.25 1.10
N ARG A 43 24.56 17.82 0.77
CA ARG A 43 25.08 19.00 1.42
C ARG A 43 24.54 20.31 0.83
N CYS A 44 24.18 20.34 -0.47
CA CYS A 44 23.76 21.57 -1.17
C CYS A 44 22.27 21.89 -0.95
N VAL A 45 21.41 20.85 -0.99
CA VAL A 45 20.00 20.98 -0.58
C VAL A 45 19.90 21.31 0.92
N THR A 46 20.85 20.80 1.70
CA THR A 46 20.93 21.16 3.11
C THR A 46 21.66 22.46 3.34
N SER A 47 22.52 23.07 2.52
CA SER A 47 23.28 24.26 2.95
C SER A 47 22.47 25.56 2.95
N THR A 48 21.54 25.74 2.02
CA THR A 48 20.62 26.89 2.04
C THR A 48 19.45 26.71 3.02
N TRP A 49 19.26 25.48 3.52
CA TRP A 49 18.21 25.09 4.48
C TRP A 49 18.76 24.47 5.80
N LYS A 50 20.08 24.48 6.03
CA LYS A 50 20.77 23.66 7.07
C LYS A 50 20.46 24.15 8.46
N GLU A 51 20.32 25.46 8.54
CA GLU A 51 19.98 26.17 9.76
C GLU A 51 18.51 25.92 10.15
N GLY A 52 17.64 25.47 9.21
CA GLY A 52 16.25 25.13 9.47
C GLY A 52 15.94 23.63 9.64
N LEU A 53 16.67 22.73 8.97
CA LEU A 53 16.35 21.30 8.91
C LEU A 53 16.87 20.46 10.08
N LEU A 54 18.00 20.83 10.69
CA LEU A 54 18.53 20.16 11.89
C LEU A 54 17.59 20.28 13.11
N ASN A 55 16.59 21.16 13.04
CA ASN A 55 15.55 21.37 14.06
C ASN A 55 14.17 20.80 13.67
N ARG A 56 14.04 20.09 12.54
CA ARG A 56 12.73 19.62 12.07
C ARG A 56 12.23 18.48 12.95
N LYS A 57 11.16 18.73 13.69
CA LYS A 57 10.43 17.71 14.46
C LYS A 57 9.90 16.65 13.50
N ARG A 58 9.90 15.37 13.93
CA ARG A 58 9.31 14.26 13.16
C ARG A 58 7.92 14.63 12.65
N PRO A 59 7.60 14.36 11.37
CA PRO A 59 6.28 14.65 10.83
C PRO A 59 5.23 13.81 11.55
N PHE A 60 4.10 14.42 11.88
CA PHE A 60 2.95 13.68 12.41
C PHE A 60 2.15 13.09 11.25
N VAL A 61 2.28 11.78 11.05
CA VAL A 61 1.59 11.05 9.98
C VAL A 61 0.22 10.54 10.41
N GLY A 62 -0.65 10.31 9.42
CA GLY A 62 -1.95 9.67 9.63
C GLY A 62 -3.12 10.62 9.91
N ARG A 63 -3.04 11.91 9.56
CA ARG A 63 -4.23 12.78 9.54
C ARG A 63 -5.19 12.36 8.43
N CYS A 64 -6.49 12.42 8.69
CA CYS A 64 -7.48 12.14 7.65
C CYS A 64 -7.52 13.26 6.61
N CYS A 65 -7.94 12.95 5.38
CA CYS A 65 -7.96 13.90 4.28
C CYS A 65 -8.94 15.06 4.57
N HIS A 66 -8.44 16.29 4.45
CA HIS A 66 -9.23 17.51 4.63
C HIS A 66 -10.39 17.58 3.62
N SER A 67 -10.10 17.32 2.34
CA SER A 67 -11.08 17.38 1.26
C SER A 67 -12.15 16.30 1.40
N CYS A 68 -11.79 15.10 1.84
CA CYS A 68 -12.74 13.99 1.95
C CYS A 68 -13.60 14.07 3.22
N THR A 69 -13.02 14.46 4.36
CA THR A 69 -13.64 14.35 5.69
C THR A 69 -13.33 15.53 6.63
N PRO A 70 -13.72 16.77 6.27
CA PRO A 70 -13.29 17.98 6.97
C PRO A 70 -13.75 18.01 8.44
N GLN A 71 -14.96 17.54 8.74
CA GLN A 71 -15.51 17.51 10.10
C GLN A 71 -14.75 16.54 11.02
N SER A 72 -14.36 15.37 10.51
CA SER A 72 -13.59 14.38 11.27
C SER A 72 -12.18 14.90 11.56
N GLN A 73 -11.60 15.63 10.59
CA GLN A 73 -10.26 16.20 10.69
C GLN A 73 -10.13 17.21 11.84
N ALA A 74 -11.15 18.05 12.04
CA ALA A 74 -11.12 19.12 13.04
C ALA A 74 -11.42 18.66 14.48
N ARG A 75 -12.24 17.60 14.66
CA ARG A 75 -12.75 17.21 15.99
C ARG A 75 -11.82 16.31 16.80
N LEU A 76 -11.12 15.40 16.12
CA LEU A 76 -10.33 14.35 16.79
C LEU A 76 -8.86 14.75 17.00
N PHE A 77 -8.37 15.77 16.29
CA PHE A 77 -6.98 16.21 16.35
C PHE A 77 -6.83 17.52 17.14
N ASN A 78 -5.78 17.61 17.96
CA ASN A 78 -5.37 18.82 18.67
C ASN A 78 -3.85 19.08 18.45
N SER A 79 -3.40 20.32 18.66
CA SER A 79 -2.00 20.70 18.43
C SER A 79 -1.01 20.03 19.40
N SER A 80 -1.48 19.52 20.54
CA SER A 80 -0.65 18.79 21.51
C SER A 80 -0.40 17.32 21.13
N ILE A 81 -1.24 16.69 20.31
CA ILE A 81 -1.14 15.26 19.96
C ILE A 81 0.27 14.86 19.46
N PRO A 82 0.91 15.60 18.53
CA PRO A 82 2.25 15.26 18.05
C PRO A 82 3.33 15.26 19.14
N SER A 83 3.14 16.03 20.22
CA SER A 83 4.13 16.16 21.30
C SER A 83 4.18 14.95 22.25
N LEU A 84 3.17 14.07 22.22
CA LEU A 84 3.06 12.92 23.12
C LEU A 84 4.07 11.80 22.85
N GLY A 85 4.67 11.80 21.65
CA GLY A 85 5.76 10.91 21.26
C GLY A 85 5.39 9.43 21.20
N LEU A 86 6.44 8.61 21.14
CA LEU A 86 6.35 7.17 20.94
C LEU A 86 6.36 6.40 22.27
N ARG A 87 5.72 5.23 22.28
CA ARG A 87 5.70 4.31 23.41
C ARG A 87 6.00 2.89 22.93
N ASN A 88 6.88 2.20 23.65
CA ASN A 88 7.03 0.75 23.52
C ASN A 88 5.92 0.02 24.29
N VAL A 89 5.05 -0.70 23.59
CA VAL A 89 3.87 -1.39 24.16
C VAL A 89 4.27 -2.58 25.01
N ILE A 90 5.33 -3.30 24.62
CA ILE A 90 5.78 -4.54 25.30
C ILE A 90 6.65 -4.26 26.53
N TYR A 91 7.11 -3.02 26.70
CA TYR A 91 7.91 -2.63 27.86
C TYR A 91 7.01 -2.26 29.05
N ILE A 92 6.86 -3.20 29.99
CA ILE A 92 6.05 -3.04 31.20
C ILE A 92 6.90 -3.16 32.46
N ASN A 93 6.91 -2.08 33.25
CA ASN A 93 7.58 -1.99 34.54
C ASN A 93 6.55 -1.71 35.66
N GLU A 94 7.01 -1.56 36.90
CA GLU A 94 6.14 -1.29 38.05
C GLU A 94 5.35 0.04 37.95
N THR A 95 5.86 1.03 37.19
CA THR A 95 5.18 2.33 37.02
C THR A 95 3.89 2.23 36.20
N HIS A 96 3.73 1.16 35.44
CA HIS A 96 2.52 0.89 34.66
C HIS A 96 1.47 0.10 35.45
N THR A 97 1.77 -0.30 36.68
CA THR A 97 0.86 -1.03 37.58
C THR A 97 0.53 -0.17 38.80
N ARG A 98 -0.58 -0.46 39.48
CA ARG A 98 -0.94 0.22 40.73
C ARG A 98 -0.04 -0.18 41.90
N HIS A 99 0.67 -1.29 41.77
CA HIS A 99 1.51 -1.89 42.80
C HIS A 99 2.97 -1.44 42.67
N ARG A 100 3.67 -1.30 43.81
CA ARG A 100 5.10 -0.95 43.88
C ARG A 100 5.85 -1.97 44.72
N GLY A 101 7.14 -2.20 44.41
CA GLY A 101 8.02 -3.05 45.21
C GLY A 101 8.55 -4.29 44.47
N TRP A 102 9.33 -5.12 45.16
CA TRP A 102 10.06 -6.24 44.54
C TRP A 102 9.15 -7.25 43.81
N LEU A 103 8.02 -7.61 44.43
CA LEU A 103 7.07 -8.54 43.83
C LEU A 103 6.40 -7.94 42.59
N ALA A 104 6.07 -6.64 42.63
CA ALA A 104 5.50 -5.92 41.50
C ALA A 104 6.46 -5.84 40.31
N ARG A 105 7.77 -5.71 40.56
CA ARG A 105 8.80 -5.76 39.51
C ARG A 105 8.91 -7.14 38.86
N ARG A 106 8.79 -8.23 39.63
CA ARG A 106 8.87 -9.60 39.09
C ARG A 106 7.59 -10.07 38.39
N LEU A 107 6.44 -9.59 38.85
CA LEU A 107 5.12 -9.98 38.33
C LEU A 107 4.44 -8.85 37.53
N SER A 108 5.20 -7.88 37.03
CA SER A 108 4.67 -6.68 36.36
C SER A 108 3.70 -7.01 35.23
N TYR A 109 4.01 -8.02 34.42
CA TYR A 109 3.15 -8.44 33.30
C TYR A 109 1.84 -9.06 33.79
N VAL A 110 1.89 -9.86 34.86
CA VAL A 110 0.69 -10.49 35.44
C VAL A 110 -0.22 -9.43 36.04
N LEU A 111 0.34 -8.55 36.87
CA LEU A 111 -0.39 -7.45 37.50
C LEU A 111 -1.00 -6.51 36.46
N PHE A 112 -0.23 -6.13 35.44
CA PHE A 112 -0.70 -5.27 34.36
C PHE A 112 -1.93 -5.84 33.64
N VAL A 113 -1.90 -7.14 33.32
CA VAL A 113 -2.97 -7.85 32.62
C VAL A 113 -4.21 -8.02 33.49
N LEU A 114 -4.04 -8.30 34.79
CA LEU A 114 -5.15 -8.39 35.74
C LEU A 114 -5.85 -7.04 35.91
N GLU A 115 -5.12 -5.93 35.83
CA GLU A 115 -5.66 -4.57 35.88
C GLU A 115 -6.34 -4.12 34.57
N ARG A 116 -6.29 -4.90 33.49
CA ARG A 116 -6.98 -4.53 32.23
C ARG A 116 -8.49 -4.70 32.36
N ASP A 117 -9.20 -3.71 31.83
CA ASP A 117 -10.65 -3.69 31.82
C ASP A 117 -11.17 -4.65 30.74
N VAL A 118 -11.70 -5.79 31.20
CA VAL A 118 -12.27 -6.83 30.34
C VAL A 118 -13.60 -7.24 30.95
N GLN A 119 -14.61 -6.43 30.68
CA GLN A 119 -15.96 -6.64 31.20
C GLN A 119 -16.79 -7.48 30.20
N LYS A 120 -17.81 -8.18 30.71
CA LYS A 120 -18.64 -9.10 29.90
C LYS A 120 -19.62 -8.38 28.97
N ASP A 121 -19.96 -7.13 29.27
CA ASP A 121 -20.79 -6.20 28.48
C ASP A 121 -20.04 -5.58 27.29
N MET A 122 -18.71 -5.62 27.30
CA MET A 122 -17.92 -5.21 26.13
C MET A 122 -18.20 -6.09 24.90
N PHE A 123 -18.67 -7.32 25.09
CA PHE A 123 -18.82 -8.32 24.02
C PHE A 123 -20.26 -8.50 23.58
N ALA A 124 -20.43 -8.90 22.32
CA ALA A 124 -21.74 -9.15 21.73
C ALA A 124 -22.48 -10.28 22.46
N ARG A 125 -23.80 -10.14 22.63
CA ARG A 125 -24.65 -11.12 23.29
C ARG A 125 -25.74 -11.62 22.34
N ASN A 126 -26.07 -12.92 22.47
CA ASN A 126 -27.14 -13.58 21.72
C ASN A 126 -27.11 -13.34 20.21
N VAL A 127 -25.90 -13.19 19.62
CA VAL A 127 -25.73 -12.87 18.19
C VAL A 127 -26.46 -13.89 17.30
N VAL A 128 -26.38 -15.18 17.63
CA VAL A 128 -27.03 -16.24 16.85
C VAL A 128 -28.55 -16.04 16.80
N ASP A 129 -29.20 -15.85 17.94
CA ASP A 129 -30.65 -15.72 18.00
C ASP A 129 -31.12 -14.37 17.43
N ASN A 130 -30.39 -13.28 17.68
CA ASN A 130 -30.69 -11.97 17.11
C ASN A 130 -30.60 -11.97 15.58
N VAL A 131 -29.59 -12.61 15.00
CA VAL A 131 -29.45 -12.72 13.54
C VAL A 131 -30.56 -13.59 12.95
N LEU A 132 -30.91 -14.71 13.58
CA LEU A 132 -31.98 -15.59 13.10
C LEU A 132 -33.37 -14.97 13.18
N ASN A 133 -33.59 -14.00 14.07
CA ASN A 133 -34.87 -13.29 14.22
C ASN A 133 -34.93 -11.99 13.42
N ASN A 134 -33.90 -11.69 12.62
CA ASN A 134 -33.88 -10.52 11.76
C ASN A 134 -34.79 -10.78 10.54
N SER A 135 -35.70 -9.84 10.24
CA SER A 135 -36.64 -9.97 9.12
C SER A 135 -35.95 -10.27 7.78
N ARG A 136 -34.78 -9.69 7.52
CA ARG A 136 -34.01 -9.95 6.28
C ARG A 136 -33.53 -11.40 6.20
N VAL A 137 -33.11 -11.96 7.32
CA VAL A 137 -32.62 -13.35 7.41
C VAL A 137 -33.80 -14.31 7.34
N GLU A 138 -34.93 -13.98 7.97
CA GLU A 138 -36.16 -14.77 7.85
C GLU A 138 -36.66 -14.82 6.40
N SER A 139 -36.70 -13.68 5.70
CA SER A 139 -37.06 -13.64 4.28
C SER A 139 -36.10 -14.46 3.42
N ALA A 140 -34.79 -14.36 3.64
CA ALA A 140 -33.80 -15.15 2.91
C ALA A 140 -33.90 -16.66 3.21
N ILE A 141 -34.25 -17.04 4.44
CA ILE A 141 -34.51 -18.44 4.82
C ILE A 141 -35.72 -18.98 4.06
N VAL A 142 -36.79 -18.19 3.95
CA VAL A 142 -38.00 -18.56 3.21
C VAL A 142 -37.69 -18.70 1.72
N GLU A 143 -37.04 -17.71 1.12
CA GLU A 143 -36.64 -17.72 -0.30
C GLU A 143 -35.83 -18.99 -0.66
N VAL A 144 -34.78 -19.28 0.11
CA VAL A 144 -33.95 -20.47 -0.12
C VAL A 144 -34.70 -21.77 0.17
N ALA A 145 -35.65 -21.77 1.11
CA ALA A 145 -36.50 -22.94 1.35
C ALA A 145 -37.43 -23.21 0.15
N THR A 146 -37.98 -22.17 -0.47
CA THR A 146 -38.82 -22.26 -1.68
C THR A 146 -38.03 -22.73 -2.89
N GLU A 147 -36.79 -22.27 -3.07
CA GLU A 147 -35.92 -22.71 -4.17
C GLU A 147 -35.51 -24.19 -4.07
N LEU A 148 -35.28 -24.71 -2.86
CA LEU A 148 -34.82 -26.09 -2.63
C LEU A 148 -35.95 -27.12 -2.74
N ASP A 149 -37.21 -26.72 -2.56
CA ASP A 149 -38.38 -27.59 -2.65
C ASP A 149 -39.57 -26.86 -3.27
N PRO A 150 -39.59 -26.66 -4.60
CA PRO A 150 -40.67 -25.96 -5.29
C PRO A 150 -42.02 -26.70 -5.26
N ALA A 151 -42.07 -27.94 -4.78
CA ALA A 151 -43.29 -28.74 -4.60
C ALA A 151 -43.91 -28.58 -3.20
N ALA A 152 -43.27 -27.83 -2.29
CA ALA A 152 -43.68 -27.64 -0.91
C ALA A 152 -44.81 -26.60 -0.72
N THR A 153 -45.79 -26.54 -1.61
CA THR A 153 -46.93 -25.59 -1.54
C THR A 153 -48.00 -26.00 -0.52
N GLU A 154 -47.84 -27.14 0.14
CA GLU A 154 -48.70 -27.58 1.26
C GLU A 154 -48.17 -27.02 2.60
N ALA A 155 -49.04 -26.38 3.38
CA ALA A 155 -48.70 -25.65 4.62
C ALA A 155 -47.90 -26.47 5.68
N GLY A 156 -47.98 -27.80 5.65
CA GLY A 156 -47.19 -28.69 6.52
C GLY A 156 -45.76 -28.98 6.03
N VAL A 157 -45.53 -28.95 4.71
CA VAL A 157 -44.23 -29.23 4.08
C VAL A 157 -43.35 -27.99 4.06
N GLU A 158 -43.94 -26.81 3.83
CA GLU A 158 -43.28 -25.51 3.87
C GLU A 158 -42.62 -25.25 5.24
N HIS A 159 -43.33 -25.52 6.34
CA HIS A 159 -42.80 -25.36 7.69
C HIS A 159 -41.61 -26.30 7.98
N LYS A 160 -41.60 -27.50 7.39
CA LYS A 160 -40.50 -28.47 7.53
C LYS A 160 -39.28 -28.04 6.73
N ALA A 161 -39.46 -27.56 5.50
CA ALA A 161 -38.39 -27.01 4.65
C ALA A 161 -37.73 -25.78 5.30
N VAL A 162 -38.53 -24.81 5.75
CA VAL A 162 -38.06 -23.61 6.47
C VAL A 162 -37.30 -23.99 7.74
N SER A 163 -37.80 -24.96 8.53
CA SER A 163 -37.12 -25.39 9.75
C SER A 163 -35.74 -26.04 9.47
N LYS A 164 -35.61 -26.77 8.34
CA LYS A 164 -34.36 -27.39 7.91
C LYS A 164 -33.34 -26.33 7.50
N VAL A 165 -33.77 -25.32 6.73
CA VAL A 165 -32.92 -24.19 6.34
C VAL A 165 -32.53 -23.34 7.55
N ARG A 166 -33.46 -23.05 8.47
CA ARG A 166 -33.18 -22.34 9.72
C ARG A 166 -32.17 -23.09 10.60
N ARG A 167 -32.25 -24.43 10.67
CA ARG A 167 -31.26 -25.26 11.37
C ARG A 167 -29.88 -25.19 10.71
N LYS A 168 -29.82 -25.22 9.38
CA LYS A 168 -28.59 -25.05 8.60
C LYS A 168 -27.97 -23.66 8.84
N ALA A 169 -28.78 -22.60 8.81
CA ALA A 169 -28.38 -21.24 9.12
C ALA A 169 -27.84 -21.11 10.56
N ARG A 170 -28.51 -21.73 11.54
CA ARG A 170 -28.03 -21.80 12.93
C ARG A 170 -26.67 -22.51 13.03
N GLY A 171 -26.48 -23.61 12.29
CA GLY A 171 -25.19 -24.31 12.24
C GLY A 171 -24.07 -23.41 11.71
N PHE A 172 -24.31 -22.72 10.58
CA PHE A 172 -23.35 -21.75 10.04
C PHE A 172 -23.06 -20.61 11.02
N LEU A 173 -24.08 -20.06 11.69
CA LEU A 173 -23.90 -19.02 12.70
C LEU A 173 -23.10 -19.51 13.91
N GLN A 174 -23.32 -20.74 14.39
CA GLN A 174 -22.54 -21.31 15.48
C GLN A 174 -21.07 -21.55 15.08
N GLU A 175 -20.82 -21.88 13.81
CA GLU A 175 -19.47 -21.92 13.23
C GLU A 175 -18.84 -20.54 13.02
N MET A 176 -19.63 -19.48 13.08
CA MET A 176 -19.21 -18.11 12.79
C MET A 176 -18.99 -17.29 14.07
N VAL A 177 -19.90 -17.41 15.04
CA VAL A 177 -19.92 -16.58 16.24
C VAL A 177 -18.73 -16.88 17.18
N ALA A 178 -18.11 -15.81 17.67
CA ALA A 178 -17.08 -15.87 18.69
C ALA A 178 -17.67 -16.15 20.08
N ASN A 179 -17.01 -17.00 20.87
CA ASN A 179 -17.41 -17.29 22.25
C ASN A 179 -16.37 -16.72 23.21
N ILE A 180 -16.51 -15.43 23.52
CA ILE A 180 -15.46 -14.66 24.16
C ILE A 180 -15.36 -14.96 25.66
N SER A 181 -14.14 -15.25 26.12
CA SER A 181 -13.85 -15.51 27.54
C SER A 181 -12.89 -14.46 28.11
N PRO A 182 -13.31 -13.65 29.11
CA PRO A 182 -12.45 -12.64 29.72
C PRO A 182 -11.16 -13.19 30.33
N ALA A 183 -11.23 -14.36 30.98
CA ALA A 183 -10.06 -15.02 31.56
C ALA A 183 -9.06 -15.43 30.48
N PHE A 184 -9.55 -15.87 29.33
CA PHE A 184 -8.73 -16.31 28.21
C PHE A 184 -8.10 -15.14 27.46
N ILE A 185 -8.81 -14.01 27.33
CA ILE A 185 -8.24 -12.75 26.84
C ILE A 185 -7.06 -12.31 27.72
N ARG A 186 -7.24 -12.30 29.05
CA ARG A 186 -6.17 -11.95 29.98
C ARG A 186 -4.98 -12.89 29.86
N LEU A 187 -5.21 -14.21 29.90
CA LEU A 187 -4.15 -15.20 29.74
C LEU A 187 -3.38 -15.01 28.42
N THR A 188 -4.10 -14.76 27.33
CA THR A 188 -3.50 -14.52 26.02
C THR A 188 -2.72 -13.21 25.99
N GLY A 189 -3.24 -12.13 26.56
CA GLY A 189 -2.53 -10.85 26.68
C GLY A 189 -1.20 -11.00 27.45
N TRP A 190 -1.19 -11.77 28.54
CA TRP A 190 0.04 -12.10 29.26
C TRP A 190 1.01 -12.93 28.43
N ALA A 191 0.51 -13.95 27.72
CA ALA A 191 1.33 -14.80 26.86
C ALA A 191 1.95 -13.98 25.70
N LEU A 192 1.16 -13.11 25.05
CA LEU A 192 1.63 -12.23 23.98
C LEU A 192 2.68 -11.23 24.47
N LEU A 193 2.52 -10.66 25.66
CA LEU A 193 3.57 -9.81 26.27
C LEU A 193 4.89 -10.56 26.40
N LYS A 194 4.86 -11.80 26.89
CA LYS A 194 6.06 -12.63 27.03
C LYS A 194 6.65 -13.02 25.68
N LEU A 195 5.81 -13.42 24.74
CA LEU A 195 6.25 -13.84 23.40
C LEU A 195 6.85 -12.67 22.62
N PHE A 196 6.15 -11.55 22.53
CA PHE A 196 6.61 -10.38 21.78
C PHE A 196 7.88 -9.78 22.38
N ASN A 197 7.98 -9.69 23.70
CA ASN A 197 9.23 -9.28 24.36
C ASN A 197 10.37 -10.31 24.24
N GLY A 198 10.06 -11.54 23.79
CA GLY A 198 11.06 -12.57 23.56
C GLY A 198 11.74 -12.49 22.19
N PHE A 199 11.07 -11.95 21.16
CA PHE A 199 11.61 -11.93 19.79
C PHE A 199 11.58 -10.57 19.09
N PHE A 200 10.83 -9.58 19.60
CA PHE A 200 10.93 -8.18 19.18
C PHE A 200 11.72 -7.36 20.20
N TRP A 201 12.51 -6.42 19.69
CA TRP A 201 13.19 -5.42 20.51
C TRP A 201 12.20 -4.39 21.06
N SER A 202 11.31 -3.87 20.19
CA SER A 202 10.27 -2.93 20.59
C SER A 202 9.06 -2.98 19.67
N ILE A 203 7.87 -2.76 20.24
CA ILE A 203 6.64 -2.50 19.48
C ILE A 203 6.26 -1.05 19.77
N GLN A 204 6.53 -0.17 18.82
CA GLN A 204 6.36 1.26 18.95
C GLN A 204 5.01 1.70 18.42
N ILE A 205 4.35 2.56 19.19
CA ILE A 205 3.12 3.26 18.78
C ILE A 205 3.23 4.74 19.13
N HIS A 206 2.58 5.60 18.36
CA HIS A 206 2.45 7.00 18.70
C HIS A 206 1.30 7.20 19.70
N LYS A 207 1.57 7.76 20.88
CA LYS A 207 0.55 7.92 21.94
C LYS A 207 -0.61 8.78 21.48
N GLY A 208 -0.33 9.89 20.82
CA GLY A 208 -1.37 10.80 20.31
C GLY A 208 -2.27 10.18 19.24
N GLN A 209 -1.77 9.26 18.40
CA GLN A 209 -2.60 8.53 17.44
C GLN A 209 -3.61 7.63 18.17
N LEU A 210 -3.14 6.95 19.22
CA LEU A 210 -4.00 6.10 20.03
C LEU A 210 -5.02 6.90 20.84
N GLU A 211 -4.67 8.10 21.31
CA GLU A 211 -5.62 9.00 21.96
C GLU A 211 -6.75 9.41 21.03
N MET A 212 -6.47 9.66 19.74
CA MET A 212 -7.54 9.93 18.76
C MET A 212 -8.49 8.73 18.61
N VAL A 213 -7.95 7.51 18.56
CA VAL A 213 -8.76 6.28 18.51
C VAL A 213 -9.58 6.12 19.78
N LYS A 214 -8.99 6.36 20.96
CA LYS A 214 -9.69 6.28 22.24
C LYS A 214 -10.81 7.32 22.33
N LYS A 215 -10.56 8.56 21.90
CA LYS A 215 -11.54 9.64 21.84
C LYS A 215 -12.71 9.27 20.93
N ALA A 216 -12.41 8.74 19.74
CA ALA A 216 -13.44 8.26 18.82
C ALA A 216 -14.27 7.11 19.41
N ALA A 217 -13.63 6.17 20.11
CA ALA A 217 -14.30 5.05 20.76
C ALA A 217 -15.25 5.49 21.89
N THR A 218 -14.92 6.54 22.63
CA THR A 218 -15.71 7.00 23.79
C THR A 218 -16.77 8.04 23.43
N GLU A 219 -16.48 8.97 22.51
CA GLU A 219 -17.36 10.13 22.24
C GLU A 219 -18.41 9.88 21.16
N TYR A 220 -18.09 9.10 20.12
CA TYR A 220 -19.00 8.95 18.96
C TYR A 220 -20.06 7.86 19.16
N ASN A 221 -19.93 7.02 20.20
CA ASN A 221 -20.82 5.89 20.46
C ASN A 221 -21.14 5.05 19.19
N ALA A 222 -20.12 4.86 18.34
CA ALA A 222 -20.23 4.22 17.04
C ALA A 222 -19.19 3.09 16.92
N PRO A 223 -19.49 2.02 16.15
CA PRO A 223 -18.52 0.96 15.89
C PRO A 223 -17.31 1.49 15.13
N LEU A 224 -16.11 1.10 15.58
CA LEU A 224 -14.84 1.35 14.89
C LEU A 224 -14.48 0.17 13.99
N VAL A 225 -14.15 0.46 12.74
CA VAL A 225 -13.66 -0.53 11.76
C VAL A 225 -12.19 -0.23 11.46
N PHE A 226 -11.31 -1.10 11.96
CA PHE A 226 -9.88 -1.05 11.73
C PHE A 226 -9.55 -1.71 10.39
N LEU A 227 -8.86 -0.95 9.52
CA LEU A 227 -8.49 -1.36 8.17
C LEU A 227 -6.96 -1.32 8.01
N PRO A 228 -6.25 -2.34 8.52
CA PRO A 228 -4.79 -2.41 8.43
C PRO A 228 -4.27 -2.88 7.06
N VAL A 229 -3.04 -2.47 6.74
CA VAL A 229 -2.19 -3.16 5.77
C VAL A 229 -1.80 -4.54 6.29
N HIS A 230 -1.68 -5.54 5.41
CA HIS A 230 -1.40 -6.92 5.82
C HIS A 230 -0.02 -7.39 5.37
N LYS A 231 0.95 -7.45 6.29
CA LYS A 231 2.32 -7.90 6.00
C LYS A 231 2.67 -9.24 6.65
N SER A 232 2.03 -9.61 7.75
CA SER A 232 2.32 -10.85 8.50
C SER A 232 1.07 -11.45 9.17
N HIS A 233 1.07 -12.76 9.39
CA HIS A 233 0.13 -13.48 10.24
C HIS A 233 0.11 -13.01 11.69
N ILE A 234 1.12 -12.28 12.17
CA ILE A 234 1.06 -11.67 13.50
C ILE A 234 0.14 -10.44 13.53
N ASP A 235 -0.16 -9.82 12.38
CA ASP A 235 -0.98 -8.60 12.31
C ASP A 235 -2.33 -8.78 13.00
N TYR A 236 -2.97 -9.95 12.82
CA TYR A 236 -4.24 -10.33 13.47
C TYR A 236 -4.19 -10.19 14.99
N LEU A 237 -3.04 -10.51 15.59
CA LEU A 237 -2.85 -10.47 17.04
C LEU A 237 -2.37 -9.10 17.48
N LEU A 238 -1.60 -8.40 16.64
CA LEU A 238 -0.89 -7.17 17.00
C LEU A 238 -1.85 -6.02 17.33
N ILE A 239 -2.84 -5.75 16.48
CA ILE A 239 -3.79 -4.63 16.69
C ILE A 239 -4.65 -4.92 17.92
N THR A 240 -5.24 -6.12 17.97
CA THR A 240 -6.03 -6.58 19.12
C THR A 240 -5.24 -6.49 20.43
N PHE A 241 -3.97 -6.89 20.41
CA PHE A 241 -3.06 -6.80 21.56
C PHE A 241 -2.79 -5.37 22.01
N ILE A 242 -2.51 -4.46 21.06
CA ILE A 242 -2.25 -3.04 21.37
C ILE A 242 -3.49 -2.41 21.99
N LEU A 243 -4.67 -2.63 21.41
CA LEU A 243 -5.93 -2.09 21.94
C LEU A 243 -6.23 -2.62 23.35
N PHE A 244 -6.00 -3.93 23.57
CA PHE A 244 -6.11 -4.56 24.89
C PHE A 244 -5.16 -3.92 25.92
N CYS A 245 -3.90 -3.68 25.57
CA CYS A 245 -2.94 -3.04 26.48
C CYS A 245 -3.37 -1.64 26.92
N HIS A 246 -4.21 -0.97 26.13
CA HIS A 246 -4.64 0.40 26.35
C HIS A 246 -6.09 0.56 26.82
N ASN A 247 -6.74 -0.53 27.26
CA ASN A 247 -8.15 -0.55 27.70
C ASN A 247 -9.11 -0.01 26.61
N ILE A 248 -8.80 -0.28 25.35
CA ILE A 248 -9.72 -0.06 24.24
C ILE A 248 -10.33 -1.43 23.90
N LYS A 249 -11.63 -1.45 23.64
CA LYS A 249 -12.36 -2.66 23.28
C LYS A 249 -11.69 -3.38 22.10
N ALA A 250 -11.45 -4.67 22.26
CA ALA A 250 -10.82 -5.50 21.23
C ALA A 250 -11.75 -5.66 20.02
N PRO A 251 -11.23 -5.58 18.79
CA PRO A 251 -12.02 -5.79 17.58
C PRO A 251 -12.28 -7.27 17.32
N HIS A 252 -13.38 -7.55 16.64
CA HIS A 252 -13.67 -8.87 16.09
C HIS A 252 -12.89 -9.04 14.78
N ILE A 253 -12.13 -10.13 14.67
CA ILE A 253 -11.24 -10.36 13.53
C ILE A 253 -11.95 -11.23 12.50
N ALA A 254 -12.05 -10.74 11.27
CA ALA A 254 -12.49 -11.51 10.12
C ALA A 254 -11.38 -12.48 9.66
N ALA A 255 -11.46 -13.75 10.05
CA ALA A 255 -10.49 -14.79 9.68
C ALA A 255 -11.00 -15.66 8.53
N GLY A 256 -10.13 -16.02 7.57
CA GLY A 256 -10.52 -16.95 6.50
C GLY A 256 -10.63 -18.40 7.01
N ASN A 257 -11.57 -19.19 6.47
CA ASN A 257 -11.77 -20.61 6.84
C ASN A 257 -10.51 -21.49 6.73
N ASN A 258 -9.53 -21.09 5.93
CA ASN A 258 -8.23 -21.79 5.78
C ASN A 258 -7.37 -21.78 7.06
N LEU A 259 -7.75 -21.01 8.09
CA LEU A 259 -7.10 -20.98 9.40
C LEU A 259 -7.84 -21.82 10.46
N ASN A 260 -8.89 -22.55 10.07
CA ASN A 260 -9.70 -23.36 10.99
C ASN A 260 -9.00 -24.68 11.36
N ILE A 261 -7.92 -24.60 12.14
CA ILE A 261 -7.25 -25.77 12.74
C ILE A 261 -7.83 -25.96 14.16
N PRO A 262 -8.28 -27.16 14.59
CA PRO A 262 -9.15 -27.34 15.78
C PRO A 262 -8.71 -26.63 17.07
N ILE A 263 -7.41 -26.65 17.40
CA ILE A 263 -6.88 -25.99 18.60
C ILE A 263 -6.84 -24.46 18.40
N PHE A 264 -6.34 -24.02 17.25
CA PHE A 264 -6.19 -22.60 16.93
C PHE A 264 -7.54 -21.92 16.71
N SER A 265 -8.51 -22.64 16.14
CA SER A 265 -9.86 -22.15 15.92
C SER A 265 -10.63 -21.97 17.21
N THR A 266 -10.44 -22.85 18.20
CA THR A 266 -10.98 -22.66 19.54
C THR A 266 -10.38 -21.43 20.22
N LEU A 267 -9.06 -21.21 20.08
CA LEU A 267 -8.38 -20.02 20.60
C LEU A 267 -8.90 -18.74 19.95
N ILE A 268 -8.93 -18.68 18.61
CA ILE A 268 -9.44 -17.53 17.83
C ILE A 268 -10.87 -17.17 18.23
N ARG A 269 -11.77 -18.16 18.32
CA ARG A 269 -13.17 -17.92 18.74
C ARG A 269 -13.26 -17.37 20.15
N LYS A 270 -12.41 -17.83 21.07
CA LYS A 270 -12.37 -17.32 22.45
C LYS A 270 -11.82 -15.90 22.58
N LEU A 271 -11.13 -15.42 21.55
CA LEU A 271 -10.54 -14.08 21.48
C LEU A 271 -11.37 -13.08 20.67
N GLY A 272 -12.49 -13.50 20.07
CA GLY A 272 -13.35 -12.60 19.27
C GLY A 272 -13.20 -12.75 17.76
N GLY A 273 -12.39 -13.69 17.27
CA GLY A 273 -12.28 -13.95 15.84
C GLY A 273 -13.42 -14.80 15.30
N PHE A 274 -13.86 -14.50 14.09
CA PHE A 274 -14.92 -15.20 13.39
C PHE A 274 -14.45 -15.65 12.00
N PHE A 275 -14.98 -16.78 11.53
CA PHE A 275 -14.53 -17.40 10.29
C PHE A 275 -15.42 -17.01 9.10
N ILE A 276 -14.81 -16.58 8.00
CA ILE A 276 -15.45 -16.21 6.74
C ILE A 276 -14.93 -17.07 5.58
N ARG A 277 -15.82 -17.44 4.66
CA ARG A 277 -15.45 -18.02 3.36
C ARG A 277 -14.68 -16.99 2.51
N ARG A 278 -13.55 -17.39 1.92
CA ARG A 278 -12.72 -16.49 1.08
C ARG A 278 -13.42 -16.02 -0.19
N LYS A 279 -14.33 -16.82 -0.72
CA LYS A 279 -15.21 -16.49 -1.83
C LYS A 279 -16.63 -16.52 -1.29
N LEU A 280 -17.24 -15.35 -1.20
CA LEU A 280 -18.62 -15.19 -0.74
C LEU A 280 -19.64 -15.69 -1.79
N ASP A 281 -19.19 -15.92 -3.02
CA ASP A 281 -20.05 -16.12 -4.20
C ASP A 281 -19.98 -17.55 -4.81
N GLU A 282 -19.27 -18.51 -4.21
CA GLU A 282 -19.22 -19.89 -4.75
C GLU A 282 -20.29 -20.79 -4.11
N THR A 283 -21.51 -20.72 -4.64
CA THR A 283 -22.34 -21.92 -4.75
C THR A 283 -21.90 -22.71 -6.01
N PRO A 284 -22.16 -24.03 -6.08
CA PRO A 284 -21.84 -24.85 -7.27
C PRO A 284 -22.41 -24.27 -8.58
N ASP A 285 -23.49 -23.48 -8.48
CA ASP A 285 -24.24 -22.90 -9.60
C ASP A 285 -23.86 -21.45 -9.91
N GLY A 286 -22.81 -20.89 -9.27
CA GLY A 286 -22.36 -19.51 -9.49
C GLY A 286 -23.31 -18.42 -8.99
N LYS A 287 -24.39 -18.78 -8.27
CA LYS A 287 -25.32 -17.83 -7.65
C LYS A 287 -24.75 -17.27 -6.33
N LYS A 288 -25.05 -16.00 -6.04
CA LYS A 288 -24.73 -15.36 -4.75
C LYS A 288 -25.38 -16.18 -3.62
N ASP A 289 -24.62 -16.60 -2.60
CA ASP A 289 -25.17 -17.25 -1.41
C ASP A 289 -25.92 -16.20 -0.57
N VAL A 290 -27.18 -15.91 -0.95
CA VAL A 290 -28.05 -14.89 -0.33
C VAL A 290 -28.21 -15.16 1.16
N LEU A 291 -28.32 -16.45 1.53
CA LEU A 291 -28.38 -16.88 2.92
C LEU A 291 -27.09 -16.54 3.65
N TYR A 292 -25.91 -16.90 3.13
CA TYR A 292 -24.66 -16.56 3.80
C TYR A 292 -24.46 -15.05 3.91
N ARG A 293 -24.80 -14.27 2.88
CA ARG A 293 -24.68 -12.80 2.89
C ARG A 293 -25.58 -12.13 3.92
N SER A 294 -26.83 -12.59 4.05
CA SER A 294 -27.78 -12.09 5.04
C SER A 294 -27.37 -12.42 6.48
N LEU A 295 -26.65 -13.52 6.68
CA LEU A 295 -26.10 -13.93 7.98
C LEU A 295 -24.84 -13.14 8.40
N LEU A 296 -24.26 -12.30 7.53
CA LEU A 296 -23.01 -11.58 7.83
C LEU A 296 -23.25 -10.35 8.69
N TYR A 297 -22.91 -10.48 9.98
CA TYR A 297 -22.35 -9.50 10.94
C TYR A 297 -22.86 -8.06 11.03
N VAL A 298 -23.95 -7.71 10.38
CA VAL A 298 -24.67 -6.45 10.64
C VAL A 298 -25.04 -6.33 12.11
N GLU A 299 -25.35 -7.45 12.76
CA GLU A 299 -25.68 -7.50 14.19
C GLU A 299 -24.50 -7.13 15.10
N LEU A 300 -23.25 -7.50 14.75
CA LEU A 300 -22.09 -7.06 15.53
C LEU A 300 -21.93 -5.54 15.47
N LEU A 301 -22.13 -4.96 14.30
CA LEU A 301 -22.06 -3.51 14.12
C LEU A 301 -23.24 -2.80 14.82
N ARG A 302 -24.46 -3.39 14.81
CA ARG A 302 -25.61 -2.89 15.59
C ARG A 302 -25.34 -2.89 17.09
N GLN A 303 -24.65 -3.91 17.60
CA GLN A 303 -24.20 -3.98 19.00
C GLN A 303 -22.92 -3.17 19.26
N GLN A 304 -22.58 -2.22 18.39
CA GLN A 304 -21.43 -1.31 18.50
C GLN A 304 -20.11 -2.05 18.76
N GLN A 305 -19.95 -3.23 18.16
CA GLN A 305 -18.70 -3.99 18.24
C GLN A 305 -17.69 -3.45 17.24
N PHE A 306 -16.42 -3.46 17.63
CA PHE A 306 -15.34 -3.06 16.73
C PHE A 306 -14.97 -4.22 15.82
N LEU A 307 -14.50 -3.91 14.63
CA LEU A 307 -14.19 -4.89 13.59
C LEU A 307 -12.79 -4.64 13.03
N GLU A 308 -12.06 -5.72 12.75
CA GLU A 308 -10.76 -5.68 12.06
C GLU A 308 -10.89 -6.40 10.72
N VAL A 309 -10.63 -5.69 9.62
CA VAL A 309 -10.76 -6.20 8.26
C VAL A 309 -9.52 -5.88 7.42
N PHE A 310 -8.90 -6.93 6.90
CA PHE A 310 -7.81 -6.80 5.92
C PHE A 310 -8.39 -6.68 4.51
N LEU A 311 -8.41 -5.46 3.97
CA LEU A 311 -8.94 -5.19 2.63
C LEU A 311 -8.19 -5.97 1.54
N GLU A 312 -6.92 -6.28 1.74
CA GLU A 312 -6.10 -7.07 0.80
C GLU A 312 -6.57 -8.54 0.67
N GLY A 313 -7.25 -9.07 1.70
CA GLY A 313 -7.70 -10.46 1.79
C GLY A 313 -6.59 -11.51 2.01
N THR A 314 -5.33 -11.17 1.74
CA THR A 314 -4.15 -12.00 2.01
C THR A 314 -2.95 -11.14 2.39
N ARG A 315 -2.00 -11.70 3.17
CA ARG A 315 -0.71 -11.05 3.46
C ARG A 315 0.04 -10.68 2.18
N SER A 316 0.74 -9.56 2.21
CA SER A 316 1.66 -9.16 1.16
C SER A 316 2.80 -10.16 1.04
N ARG A 317 3.14 -10.51 -0.20
CA ARG A 317 4.29 -11.37 -0.52
C ARG A 317 5.47 -10.59 -1.07
N SER A 318 5.25 -9.35 -1.50
CA SER A 318 6.25 -8.48 -2.12
C SER A 318 6.69 -7.33 -1.21
N GLY A 319 6.01 -7.12 -0.08
CA GLY A 319 6.21 -5.96 0.79
C GLY A 319 5.31 -4.77 0.41
N LYS A 320 4.68 -4.82 -0.77
CA LYS A 320 3.70 -3.83 -1.26
C LYS A 320 2.27 -4.23 -0.88
N PRO A 321 1.36 -3.27 -0.60
CA PRO A 321 -0.04 -3.60 -0.36
C PRO A 321 -0.69 -4.17 -1.63
N SER A 322 -1.46 -5.25 -1.48
CA SER A 322 -2.17 -5.90 -2.58
C SER A 322 -3.45 -5.13 -2.97
N PRO A 323 -3.98 -5.29 -4.20
CA PRO A 323 -5.25 -4.68 -4.58
C PRO A 323 -6.39 -5.05 -3.62
N ALA A 324 -7.17 -4.06 -3.21
CA ALA A 324 -8.24 -4.24 -2.24
C ALA A 324 -9.40 -5.10 -2.78
N ARG A 325 -9.90 -6.01 -1.94
CA ARG A 325 -11.09 -6.83 -2.13
C ARG A 325 -12.19 -6.29 -1.22
N ALA A 326 -13.04 -5.44 -1.76
CA ALA A 326 -13.98 -4.66 -0.97
C ALA A 326 -15.23 -5.42 -0.48
N GLY A 327 -15.27 -6.76 -0.54
CA GLY A 327 -16.47 -7.55 -0.20
C GLY A 327 -16.94 -7.42 1.25
N MET A 328 -16.02 -7.29 2.21
CA MET A 328 -16.41 -7.01 3.60
C MET A 328 -16.78 -5.55 3.82
N LEU A 329 -16.10 -4.64 3.12
CA LEU A 329 -16.40 -3.21 3.18
C LEU A 329 -17.77 -2.89 2.57
N SER A 330 -18.17 -3.60 1.52
CA SER A 330 -19.49 -3.44 0.90
C SER A 330 -20.60 -3.74 1.91
N ILE A 331 -20.46 -4.81 2.71
CA ILE A 331 -21.44 -5.16 3.74
C ILE A 331 -21.58 -4.04 4.79
N VAL A 332 -20.47 -3.42 5.20
CA VAL A 332 -20.47 -2.31 6.16
C VAL A 332 -21.16 -1.07 5.55
N VAL A 333 -20.82 -0.73 4.31
CA VAL A 333 -21.41 0.41 3.58
C VAL A 333 -22.91 0.17 3.34
N ASP A 334 -23.30 -1.04 2.92
CA ASP A 334 -24.70 -1.41 2.70
C ASP A 334 -25.51 -1.32 3.99
N ALA A 335 -24.94 -1.74 5.12
CA ALA A 335 -25.61 -1.65 6.42
C ALA A 335 -25.81 -0.19 6.87
N LEU A 336 -24.86 0.69 6.55
CA LEU A 336 -24.95 2.13 6.80
C LEU A 336 -25.99 2.79 5.88
N CYS A 337 -25.92 2.57 4.57
CA CYS A 337 -26.81 3.16 3.58
C CYS A 337 -28.27 2.72 3.75
N ASN A 338 -28.51 1.47 4.19
CA ASN A 338 -29.85 0.97 4.51
C ASN A 338 -30.37 1.43 5.88
N GLY A 339 -29.64 2.29 6.60
CA GLY A 339 -30.04 2.82 7.89
C GLY A 339 -30.04 1.80 9.03
N VAL A 340 -29.41 0.63 8.85
CA VAL A 340 -29.36 -0.42 9.88
C VAL A 340 -28.45 0.00 11.04
N ILE A 341 -27.42 0.79 10.72
CA ILE A 341 -26.46 1.37 11.66
C ILE A 341 -26.42 2.88 11.38
N PRO A 342 -26.46 3.75 12.40
CA PRO A 342 -26.52 5.19 12.19
C PRO A 342 -25.18 5.81 11.76
N GLU A 343 -24.05 5.25 12.20
CA GLU A 343 -22.71 5.75 11.90
C GLU A 343 -21.65 4.65 12.08
N VAL A 344 -20.56 4.74 11.33
CA VAL A 344 -19.38 3.86 11.44
C VAL A 344 -18.11 4.69 11.32
N MET A 345 -17.17 4.51 12.24
CA MET A 345 -15.87 5.20 12.22
C MET A 345 -14.81 4.28 11.62
N VAL A 346 -14.15 4.71 10.55
CA VAL A 346 -13.11 3.94 9.88
C VAL A 346 -11.73 4.39 10.37
N VAL A 347 -10.87 3.41 10.69
CA VAL A 347 -9.50 3.62 11.17
C VAL A 347 -8.51 2.89 10.26
N PRO A 348 -7.92 3.56 9.26
CA PRO A 348 -6.78 3.02 8.54
C PRO A 348 -5.59 2.80 9.49
N VAL A 349 -4.87 1.69 9.34
CA VAL A 349 -3.73 1.36 10.21
C VAL A 349 -2.50 0.96 9.38
N GLY A 350 -1.40 1.68 9.56
CA GLY A 350 -0.10 1.35 9.01
C GLY A 350 0.68 0.40 9.92
N ILE A 351 1.38 -0.58 9.34
CA ILE A 351 2.23 -1.52 10.08
C ILE A 351 3.55 -1.68 9.33
N SER A 352 4.66 -1.55 10.06
CA SER A 352 6.01 -1.69 9.53
C SER A 352 6.89 -2.55 10.44
N TYR A 353 7.74 -3.38 9.84
CA TYR A 353 8.61 -4.34 10.52
C TYR A 353 10.05 -4.13 10.04
N ASP A 354 11.04 -4.13 10.95
CA ASP A 354 12.44 -4.25 10.50
C ASP A 354 12.67 -5.61 9.84
N ARG A 355 12.15 -6.69 10.43
CA ARG A 355 12.20 -8.05 9.89
C ARG A 355 10.88 -8.78 10.08
N ILE A 356 10.38 -9.40 9.02
CA ILE A 356 9.16 -10.22 9.11
C ILE A 356 9.47 -11.61 9.70
N LEU A 357 8.51 -12.14 10.46
CA LEU A 357 8.62 -13.38 11.19
C LEU A 357 8.60 -14.63 10.30
N GLU A 358 7.79 -14.57 9.25
CA GLU A 358 7.51 -15.68 8.35
C GLU A 358 8.65 -15.92 7.38
N GLY A 359 9.33 -17.07 7.46
CA GLY A 359 10.37 -17.45 6.49
C GLY A 359 9.86 -18.01 5.15
N ASN A 360 8.54 -18.08 4.95
CA ASN A 360 7.95 -18.77 3.79
C ASN A 360 7.74 -17.85 2.58
N TYR A 361 7.85 -16.52 2.68
CA TYR A 361 7.60 -15.63 1.53
C TYR A 361 8.57 -15.88 0.38
N ASN A 362 9.86 -16.13 0.65
CA ASN A 362 10.82 -16.49 -0.39
C ASN A 362 10.40 -17.76 -1.14
N SER A 363 9.88 -18.77 -0.42
CA SER A 363 9.40 -20.00 -1.06
C SER A 363 8.16 -19.78 -1.91
N GLU A 364 7.26 -18.88 -1.49
CA GLU A 364 6.06 -18.50 -2.25
C GLU A 364 6.40 -17.62 -3.47
N GLN A 365 7.40 -16.74 -3.34
CA GLN A 365 7.96 -15.96 -4.45
C GLN A 365 8.71 -16.86 -5.46
N LEU A 366 9.20 -18.02 -5.02
CA LEU A 366 9.73 -19.07 -5.89
C LEU A 366 8.63 -19.95 -6.53
N GLY A 367 7.36 -19.57 -6.39
CA GLY A 367 6.22 -20.28 -6.98
C GLY A 367 5.86 -21.59 -6.27
N LYS A 368 6.46 -21.91 -5.11
CA LYS A 368 6.09 -23.11 -4.35
C LYS A 368 4.66 -22.95 -3.80
N PRO A 369 3.85 -24.02 -3.80
CA PRO A 369 2.48 -23.95 -3.30
C PRO A 369 2.48 -23.59 -1.82
N LYS A 370 1.44 -22.86 -1.40
CA LYS A 370 1.24 -22.53 0.01
C LYS A 370 1.13 -23.81 0.81
N LYS A 371 2.08 -24.04 1.72
CA LYS A 371 1.98 -25.12 2.70
C LYS A 371 1.09 -24.67 3.85
N ASN A 372 0.07 -25.45 4.18
CA ASN A 372 -0.67 -25.23 5.42
C ASN A 372 0.26 -25.54 6.60
N GLU A 373 0.34 -24.64 7.57
CA GLU A 373 1.19 -24.82 8.74
C GLU A 373 0.54 -25.86 9.68
N SER A 374 1.28 -26.90 10.04
CA SER A 374 0.85 -27.85 11.06
C SER A 374 1.04 -27.25 12.45
N LEU A 375 0.25 -27.69 13.45
CA LEU A 375 0.39 -27.22 14.83
C LEU A 375 1.81 -27.41 15.38
N TRP A 376 2.43 -28.54 15.06
CA TRP A 376 3.83 -28.81 15.41
C TRP A 376 4.79 -27.84 14.69
N GLY A 377 4.54 -27.56 13.41
CA GLY A 377 5.28 -26.56 12.64
C GLY A 377 5.20 -25.17 13.26
N VAL A 378 4.02 -24.76 13.73
CA VAL A 378 3.81 -23.48 14.44
C VAL A 378 4.57 -23.47 15.77
N ALA A 379 4.45 -24.52 16.59
CA ALA A 379 5.14 -24.60 17.88
C ALA A 379 6.68 -24.57 17.74
N CYS A 380 7.22 -25.37 16.81
CA CYS A 380 8.64 -25.30 16.47
C CYS A 380 9.04 -23.95 15.87
N GLY A 381 8.14 -23.33 15.10
CA GLY A 381 8.29 -21.96 14.60
C GLY A 381 8.47 -20.97 15.73
N VAL A 382 7.54 -20.92 16.69
CA VAL A 382 7.60 -20.03 17.86
C VAL A 382 8.89 -20.25 18.66
N LEU A 383 9.29 -21.50 18.93
CA LEU A 383 10.55 -21.82 19.60
C LEU A 383 11.77 -21.31 18.85
N ARG A 384 11.77 -21.40 17.51
CA ARG A 384 12.84 -20.86 16.66
C ARG A 384 12.82 -19.34 16.65
N MET A 385 11.64 -18.73 16.68
CA MET A 385 11.45 -17.28 16.70
C MET A 385 11.97 -16.67 18.00
N LEU A 386 11.72 -17.30 19.15
CA LEU A 386 12.26 -16.86 20.45
C LEU A 386 13.81 -16.89 20.52
N ARG A 387 14.48 -17.56 19.58
CA ARG A 387 15.95 -17.57 19.47
C ARG A 387 16.50 -16.52 18.49
N LYS A 388 15.63 -15.79 17.80
CA LYS A 388 16.00 -14.79 16.78
C LYS A 388 15.51 -13.41 17.18
N ASN A 389 16.27 -12.39 16.82
CA ASN A 389 15.85 -11.01 16.94
C ASN A 389 15.21 -10.55 15.62
N TYR A 390 14.00 -10.02 15.70
CA TYR A 390 13.26 -9.50 14.54
C TYR A 390 13.23 -7.95 14.49
N GLY A 391 13.99 -7.29 15.37
CA GLY A 391 14.09 -5.84 15.42
C GLY A 391 12.84 -5.19 15.99
N CYS A 392 12.48 -4.02 15.46
CA CYS A 392 11.36 -3.23 15.92
C CYS A 392 10.14 -3.39 15.01
N VAL A 393 8.96 -3.18 15.60
CA VAL A 393 7.68 -3.06 14.90
C VAL A 393 7.13 -1.68 15.17
N ARG A 394 6.65 -1.01 14.12
CA ARG A 394 5.97 0.27 14.23
C ARG A 394 4.53 0.13 13.75
N VAL A 395 3.58 0.52 14.59
CA VAL A 395 2.14 0.55 14.27
C VAL A 395 1.66 1.99 14.36
N ASP A 396 1.10 2.49 13.27
CA ASP A 396 0.60 3.85 13.13
C ASP A 396 -0.93 3.82 12.93
N PHE A 397 -1.66 4.32 13.92
CA PHE A 397 -3.12 4.48 13.81
C PHE A 397 -3.41 5.82 13.17
N THR A 398 -4.13 5.82 12.05
CA THR A 398 -4.55 7.09 11.44
C THR A 398 -5.79 7.64 12.15
N GLN A 399 -6.03 8.93 11.94
CA GLN A 399 -7.17 9.65 12.48
C GLN A 399 -8.48 8.99 12.03
N PRO A 400 -9.33 8.53 12.96
CA PRO A 400 -10.62 7.96 12.62
C PRO A 400 -11.48 8.96 11.84
N PHE A 401 -12.22 8.47 10.85
CA PHE A 401 -13.16 9.31 10.10
C PHE A 401 -14.53 8.65 9.93
N SER A 402 -15.57 9.49 9.84
CA SER A 402 -16.95 9.03 9.62
C SER A 402 -17.13 8.48 8.20
N LEU A 403 -17.60 7.24 8.12
CA LEU A 403 -17.94 6.59 6.86
C LEU A 403 -19.17 7.25 6.22
N LYS A 404 -20.12 7.71 7.04
CA LYS A 404 -21.34 8.35 6.55
C LYS A 404 -21.04 9.61 5.76
N VAL A 405 -20.30 10.54 6.35
CA VAL A 405 -19.91 11.80 5.68
C VAL A 405 -19.15 11.54 4.39
N ARG A 406 -18.25 10.54 4.40
CA ARG A 406 -17.46 10.16 3.22
C ARG A 406 -18.34 9.62 2.10
N THR A 407 -19.31 8.77 2.43
CA THR A 407 -20.21 8.10 1.48
C THR A 407 -21.25 9.07 0.92
N GLU A 408 -21.86 9.90 1.77
CA GLU A 408 -22.78 10.97 1.34
C GLU A 408 -22.10 11.94 0.37
N ARG A 409 -20.83 12.28 0.61
CA ARG A 409 -20.06 13.11 -0.31
C ARG A 409 -19.84 12.43 -1.66
N ASP A 410 -19.44 11.15 -1.67
CA ASP A 410 -19.28 10.40 -2.91
C ASP A 410 -20.61 10.28 -3.67
N LEU A 411 -21.74 10.13 -2.97
CA LEU A 411 -23.08 10.09 -3.57
C LEU A 411 -23.52 11.44 -4.13
N ASN A 412 -23.20 12.55 -3.46
CA ASN A 412 -23.59 13.90 -3.88
C ASN A 412 -22.69 14.46 -5.00
N THR A 413 -21.55 13.84 -5.27
CA THR A 413 -20.65 14.21 -6.36
C THR A 413 -21.10 13.49 -7.64
N SER A 414 -22.20 13.93 -8.24
CA SER A 414 -22.67 13.43 -9.55
C SER A 414 -21.63 13.71 -10.65
N PRO A 415 -21.46 12.82 -11.65
CA PRO A 415 -20.47 12.95 -12.73
C PRO A 415 -20.72 14.10 -13.72
N LEU A 416 -21.71 14.97 -13.48
CA LEU A 416 -22.10 16.06 -14.38
C LEU A 416 -21.35 17.37 -14.14
N ARG A 417 -20.44 17.45 -13.15
CA ARG A 417 -19.73 18.71 -12.80
C ARG A 417 -18.21 18.66 -12.95
N GLU A 418 -17.65 17.50 -13.28
CA GLU A 418 -16.31 17.41 -13.83
C GLU A 418 -16.49 17.11 -15.33
N ALA A 419 -15.95 17.96 -16.20
CA ALA A 419 -15.81 17.64 -17.62
C ALA A 419 -15.20 16.23 -17.76
N PRO A 420 -15.49 15.46 -18.83
CA PRO A 420 -15.02 14.09 -19.00
C PRO A 420 -13.50 14.07 -19.22
N MET A 421 -12.75 14.24 -18.14
CA MET A 421 -11.31 14.19 -18.07
C MET A 421 -10.99 13.21 -16.93
N LEU A 422 -10.73 11.96 -17.32
CA LEU A 422 -10.07 10.92 -16.52
C LEU A 422 -10.76 10.35 -15.24
N THR A 423 -12.05 10.56 -14.99
CA THR A 423 -12.68 10.06 -13.73
C THR A 423 -13.65 8.88 -13.87
N GLY A 424 -13.96 8.42 -15.07
CA GLY A 424 -14.54 7.08 -15.29
C GLY A 424 -13.45 6.00 -15.36
N PRO A 425 -13.69 4.73 -14.98
CA PRO A 425 -12.80 3.65 -15.38
C PRO A 425 -12.93 3.46 -16.90
N LEU A 426 -12.20 4.26 -17.67
CA LEU A 426 -11.84 3.87 -19.03
C LEU A 426 -11.11 2.54 -18.87
N LYS A 427 -11.61 1.48 -19.52
CA LYS A 427 -10.93 0.18 -19.50
C LYS A 427 -9.48 0.42 -19.93
N MET A 428 -8.53 -0.23 -19.27
CA MET A 428 -7.10 -0.12 -19.58
C MET A 428 -6.84 -0.29 -21.08
N SER A 429 -7.56 -1.22 -21.69
CA SER A 429 -7.64 -1.41 -23.13
C SER A 429 -8.03 -0.13 -23.89
N THR A 430 -9.11 0.56 -23.53
CA THR A 430 -9.61 1.76 -24.23
C THR A 430 -8.62 2.93 -24.23
N SER A 431 -7.89 3.15 -23.13
CA SER A 431 -6.92 4.26 -23.03
C SER A 431 -5.57 3.95 -23.67
N LEU A 432 -5.08 2.71 -23.55
CA LEU A 432 -3.73 2.35 -23.98
C LEU A 432 -3.66 1.60 -25.32
N LEU A 433 -4.71 0.89 -25.77
CA LEU A 433 -4.69 0.20 -27.07
C LEU A 433 -4.26 1.10 -28.22
N PRO A 434 -4.79 2.33 -28.36
CA PRO A 434 -4.43 3.20 -29.49
C PRO A 434 -2.92 3.49 -29.55
N LEU A 435 -2.26 3.55 -28.39
CA LEU A 435 -0.81 3.72 -28.30
C LEU A 435 -0.08 2.41 -28.63
N LEU A 436 -0.66 1.26 -28.25
CA LEU A 436 -0.05 -0.07 -28.32
C LEU A 436 -0.33 -0.83 -29.63
N THR A 437 -1.21 -0.37 -30.52
CA THR A 437 -1.56 -1.04 -31.79
C THR A 437 -1.38 -0.13 -33.01
N TYR A 438 -1.15 -0.71 -34.20
CA TYR A 438 -1.11 0.04 -35.46
C TYR A 438 -2.48 0.20 -36.13
N GLN A 439 -3.45 -0.64 -35.78
CA GLN A 439 -4.82 -0.59 -36.31
C GLN A 439 -5.79 -0.13 -35.23
N LYS A 440 -6.75 0.74 -35.60
CA LYS A 440 -7.95 1.01 -34.79
C LYS A 440 -8.66 -0.33 -34.59
N PRO A 441 -9.09 -0.69 -33.37
CA PRO A 441 -9.80 -1.93 -33.15
C PRO A 441 -11.07 -1.95 -34.00
N ASP A 442 -11.38 -3.10 -34.62
CA ASP A 442 -12.69 -3.34 -35.20
C ASP A 442 -13.73 -3.16 -34.09
N GLN A 443 -14.54 -2.09 -34.19
CA GLN A 443 -15.66 -1.85 -33.27
C GLN A 443 -16.72 -2.96 -33.32
N ALA A 444 -16.62 -3.91 -34.27
CA ALA A 444 -17.60 -4.96 -34.50
C ALA A 444 -17.36 -6.28 -33.73
N GLN A 445 -16.32 -6.41 -32.89
CA GLN A 445 -16.05 -7.69 -32.17
C GLN A 445 -15.93 -7.57 -30.64
N PHE A 446 -16.17 -6.39 -30.06
CA PHE A 446 -16.30 -6.22 -28.61
C PHE A 446 -17.74 -6.43 -28.08
N GLU A 447 -18.69 -6.85 -28.93
CA GLU A 447 -20.05 -7.24 -28.55
C GLU A 447 -20.22 -8.74 -28.28
N GLY A 448 -19.16 -9.54 -28.38
CA GLY A 448 -19.21 -10.99 -28.16
C GLY A 448 -18.90 -11.41 -26.73
N GLU A 449 -19.72 -10.99 -25.77
CA GLU A 449 -19.95 -11.62 -24.46
C GLU A 449 -21.02 -10.77 -23.72
N GLN A 450 -22.25 -10.82 -24.22
CA GLN A 450 -23.40 -10.60 -23.33
C GLN A 450 -23.34 -11.73 -22.30
N GLU A 451 -22.86 -11.43 -21.10
CA GLU A 451 -23.24 -12.21 -19.92
C GLU A 451 -24.76 -12.32 -19.94
N GLU A 452 -25.28 -13.55 -19.97
CA GLU A 452 -26.70 -13.84 -19.85
C GLU A 452 -27.25 -13.05 -18.65
N GLN A 453 -28.04 -12.02 -18.95
CA GLN A 453 -28.81 -11.32 -17.94
C GLN A 453 -29.80 -12.32 -17.35
N PRO A 454 -29.81 -12.54 -16.01
CA PRO A 454 -30.98 -13.14 -15.41
C PRO A 454 -32.11 -12.13 -15.55
N ASN A 455 -33.13 -12.48 -16.32
CA ASN A 455 -34.40 -11.78 -16.36
C ASN A 455 -34.95 -11.63 -14.93
N SER A 456 -34.99 -10.39 -14.41
CA SER A 456 -36.15 -9.81 -13.72
C SER A 456 -35.78 -8.50 -12.99
N ARG A 457 -36.33 -7.40 -13.50
CA ARG A 457 -36.81 -6.19 -12.79
C ARG A 457 -36.27 -5.91 -11.37
N ASP A 458 -35.10 -5.28 -11.24
CA ASP A 458 -34.72 -4.21 -10.26
C ASP A 458 -33.18 -3.98 -10.25
N LEU A 459 -32.61 -3.19 -11.18
CA LEU A 459 -31.14 -3.08 -11.35
C LEU A 459 -30.59 -1.69 -11.75
N SER A 460 -31.07 -0.59 -11.18
CA SER A 460 -30.54 0.76 -11.50
C SER A 460 -29.49 1.36 -10.54
N ASP A 461 -29.03 0.65 -9.50
CA ASP A 461 -28.17 1.24 -8.44
C ASP A 461 -26.84 0.50 -8.14
N GLU A 462 -26.64 -0.70 -8.67
CA GLU A 462 -25.54 -1.60 -8.28
C GLU A 462 -24.13 -1.23 -8.80
N PRO A 463 -23.92 -0.79 -10.06
CA PRO A 463 -22.57 -0.56 -10.60
C PRO A 463 -21.87 0.65 -9.97
N TRP A 464 -22.60 1.75 -9.79
CA TRP A 464 -22.09 2.98 -9.16
C TRP A 464 -21.68 2.72 -7.70
N ARG A 465 -22.51 2.03 -6.93
CA ARG A 465 -22.22 1.65 -5.54
C ARG A 465 -20.92 0.86 -5.43
N ARG A 466 -20.71 -0.12 -6.33
CA ARG A 466 -19.45 -0.89 -6.38
C ARG A 466 -18.25 0.00 -6.66
N GLN A 467 -18.39 1.01 -7.52
CA GLN A 467 -17.31 1.96 -7.81
C GLN A 467 -16.96 2.82 -6.59
N VAL A 468 -17.96 3.37 -5.90
CA VAL A 468 -17.76 4.15 -4.66
C VAL A 468 -17.02 3.31 -3.60
N ILE A 469 -17.47 2.07 -3.39
CA ILE A 469 -16.85 1.14 -2.45
C ILE A 469 -15.39 0.82 -2.84
N ALA A 470 -15.11 0.62 -4.14
CA ALA A 470 -13.76 0.39 -4.64
C ALA A 470 -12.85 1.61 -4.43
N ASN A 471 -13.36 2.82 -4.68
CA ASN A 471 -12.63 4.07 -4.47
C ASN A 471 -12.33 4.29 -2.98
N LEU A 472 -13.30 4.02 -2.11
CA LEU A 472 -13.11 4.07 -0.66
C LEU A 472 -12.03 3.08 -0.20
N ALA A 473 -12.08 1.84 -0.68
CA ALA A 473 -11.10 0.81 -0.32
C ALA A 473 -9.68 1.22 -0.75
N LYS A 474 -9.52 1.77 -1.97
CA LYS A 474 -8.25 2.32 -2.46
C LYS A 474 -7.76 3.48 -1.59
N HIS A 475 -8.64 4.42 -1.24
CA HIS A 475 -8.30 5.58 -0.41
C HIS A 475 -7.81 5.18 0.99
N VAL A 476 -8.51 4.24 1.63
CA VAL A 476 -8.11 3.70 2.95
C VAL A 476 -6.75 3.02 2.87
N LEU A 477 -6.57 2.14 1.89
CA LEU A 477 -5.32 1.39 1.75
C LEU A 477 -4.14 2.32 1.44
N PHE A 478 -4.35 3.33 0.60
CA PHE A 478 -3.36 4.38 0.36
C PHE A 478 -3.01 5.14 1.64
N THR A 479 -4.01 5.52 2.44
CA THR A 479 -3.82 6.25 3.70
C THR A 479 -3.07 5.40 4.74
N ALA A 480 -3.42 4.12 4.87
CA ALA A 480 -2.75 3.17 5.75
C ALA A 480 -1.29 2.93 5.32
N ASN A 481 -1.04 2.80 4.01
CA ASN A 481 0.31 2.61 3.49
C ASN A 481 1.16 3.89 3.65
N LYS A 482 0.62 5.07 3.30
CA LYS A 482 1.31 6.36 3.44
C LYS A 482 1.68 6.71 4.90
N SER A 483 0.86 6.27 5.85
CA SER A 483 1.13 6.48 7.29
C SER A 483 2.07 5.45 7.89
N SER A 484 2.43 4.39 7.16
CA SER A 484 3.35 3.36 7.66
C SER A 484 4.77 3.91 7.72
N ALA A 485 5.39 3.88 8.90
CA ALA A 485 6.76 4.36 9.05
C ALA A 485 7.79 3.57 8.22
N VAL A 486 8.84 4.23 7.75
CA VAL A 486 9.95 3.60 7.03
C VAL A 486 10.97 3.04 8.02
N MET A 487 11.28 1.74 7.90
CA MET A 487 12.22 1.03 8.78
C MET A 487 13.65 1.11 8.26
N SER A 488 14.62 0.80 9.13
CA SER A 488 16.05 0.89 8.82
C SER A 488 16.46 -0.08 7.71
N THR A 489 15.92 -1.31 7.76
CA THR A 489 16.14 -2.36 6.76
C THR A 489 15.60 -2.00 5.39
N HIS A 490 14.51 -1.22 5.31
CA HIS A 490 13.96 -0.77 4.03
C HIS A 490 14.96 0.14 3.30
N ILE A 491 15.56 1.12 4.01
CA ILE A 491 16.52 2.07 3.43
C ILE A 491 17.78 1.34 2.99
N VAL A 492 18.37 0.50 3.86
CA VAL A 492 19.59 -0.24 3.52
C VAL A 492 19.36 -1.18 2.33
N ALA A 493 18.26 -1.93 2.30
CA ALA A 493 17.94 -2.81 1.18
C ALA A 493 17.75 -2.03 -0.14
N CYS A 494 17.08 -0.88 -0.10
CA CYS A 494 16.88 0.00 -1.26
C CYS A 494 18.21 0.55 -1.79
N LEU A 495 19.09 1.04 -0.91
CA LEU A 495 20.40 1.55 -1.30
C LEU A 495 21.28 0.45 -1.90
N LEU A 496 21.30 -0.75 -1.31
CA LEU A 496 22.08 -1.88 -1.82
C LEU A 496 21.60 -2.36 -3.19
N LEU A 497 20.29 -2.37 -3.46
CA LEU A 497 19.75 -2.81 -4.75
C LEU A 497 19.88 -1.74 -5.85
N TYR A 498 19.55 -0.49 -5.56
CA TYR A 498 19.35 0.53 -6.61
C TYR A 498 20.48 1.55 -6.72
N ARG A 499 21.32 1.70 -5.69
CA ARG A 499 22.50 2.60 -5.71
C ARG A 499 23.82 1.83 -5.74
N HIS A 500 23.96 0.82 -4.88
CA HIS A 500 25.23 0.17 -4.53
C HIS A 500 25.28 -1.32 -4.87
N ARG A 501 24.77 -1.69 -6.05
CA ARG A 501 24.61 -3.10 -6.44
C ARG A 501 25.93 -3.86 -6.60
N GLN A 502 27.02 -3.16 -6.91
CA GLN A 502 28.36 -3.73 -7.01
C GLN A 502 29.11 -3.78 -5.67
N GLY A 503 28.49 -3.28 -4.60
CA GLY A 503 29.08 -3.14 -3.28
C GLY A 503 29.54 -1.72 -2.98
N VAL A 504 29.67 -1.42 -1.69
CA VAL A 504 30.00 -0.09 -1.16
C VAL A 504 30.76 -0.21 0.15
N ALA A 505 31.63 0.77 0.45
CA ALA A 505 32.26 0.89 1.76
C ALA A 505 31.22 1.26 2.84
N LEU A 506 31.39 0.74 4.05
CA LEU A 506 30.46 1.03 5.17
C LEU A 506 30.32 2.54 5.43
N SER A 507 31.41 3.30 5.38
CA SER A 507 31.40 4.76 5.57
C SER A 507 30.46 5.46 4.56
N LYS A 508 30.58 5.10 3.29
CA LYS A 508 29.75 5.64 2.20
C LYS A 508 28.30 5.18 2.29
N LEU A 509 28.06 3.94 2.73
CA LEU A 509 26.70 3.45 2.98
C LEU A 509 26.01 4.24 4.10
N VAL A 510 26.73 4.55 5.19
CA VAL A 510 26.21 5.36 6.30
C VAL A 510 25.90 6.80 5.86
N GLU A 511 26.77 7.40 5.04
CA GLU A 511 26.52 8.71 4.44
C GLU A 511 25.24 8.70 3.58
N ASP A 512 25.14 7.75 2.64
CA ASP A 512 23.98 7.64 1.75
C ASP A 512 22.70 7.25 2.49
N PHE A 513 22.80 6.52 3.59
CA PHE A 513 21.69 6.24 4.51
C PHE A 513 21.19 7.51 5.19
N PHE A 514 22.09 8.32 5.76
CA PHE A 514 21.74 9.60 6.38
C PHE A 514 21.00 10.50 5.39
N ASN A 515 21.54 10.56 4.18
CA ASN A 515 20.98 11.30 3.07
C ASN A 515 19.57 10.85 2.67
N MET A 516 19.37 9.55 2.45
CA MET A 516 18.06 8.97 2.14
C MET A 516 17.05 9.21 3.27
N LYS A 517 17.50 9.14 4.53
CA LYS A 517 16.70 9.42 5.71
C LYS A 517 16.17 10.86 5.70
N GLU A 518 16.99 11.85 5.37
CA GLU A 518 16.56 13.25 5.25
C GLU A 518 15.56 13.45 4.10
N GLU A 519 15.75 12.78 2.96
CA GLU A 519 14.82 12.82 1.81
C GLU A 519 13.45 12.20 2.11
N ILE A 520 13.39 11.18 2.97
CA ILE A 520 12.12 10.59 3.43
C ILE A 520 11.38 11.57 4.34
N LEU A 521 12.11 12.19 5.28
CA LEU A 521 11.53 13.18 6.21
C LEU A 521 11.07 14.45 5.49
N SER A 522 11.77 14.86 4.41
CA SER A 522 11.37 16.03 3.61
C SER A 522 10.02 15.83 2.92
N ARG A 523 9.66 14.58 2.61
CA ARG A 523 8.39 14.14 2.00
C ARG A 523 7.27 13.84 3.02
N ASP A 524 7.46 14.23 4.28
CA ASP A 524 6.51 14.03 5.39
C ASP A 524 6.18 12.55 5.69
N PHE A 525 7.15 11.66 5.50
CA PHE A 525 7.10 10.28 6.00
C PHE A 525 7.84 10.15 7.33
N ASP A 526 7.30 9.37 8.28
CA ASP A 526 7.97 9.08 9.56
C ASP A 526 8.90 7.86 9.44
N LEU A 527 9.82 7.75 10.40
CA LEU A 527 10.84 6.69 10.47
C LEU A 527 10.59 5.79 11.68
N GLY A 528 10.78 4.49 11.53
CA GLY A 528 10.62 3.50 12.59
C GLY A 528 11.80 3.38 13.56
N PHE A 529 12.84 4.19 13.39
CA PHE A 529 14.10 4.13 14.14
C PHE A 529 14.60 5.53 14.51
N SER A 530 15.53 5.62 15.45
CA SER A 530 16.20 6.84 15.92
C SER A 530 17.62 6.54 16.38
N GLY A 531 18.47 7.55 16.49
CA GLY A 531 19.84 7.40 16.98
C GLY A 531 20.87 7.77 15.91
N ASN A 532 22.13 7.38 16.15
CA ASN A 532 23.21 7.57 15.19
C ASN A 532 23.02 6.68 13.96
N SER A 533 23.27 7.23 12.76
CA SER A 533 23.10 6.50 11.50
C SER A 533 24.00 5.26 11.42
N GLU A 534 25.20 5.31 11.97
CA GLU A 534 26.14 4.18 11.96
C GLU A 534 25.58 2.96 12.70
N ASP A 535 25.12 3.15 13.93
CA ASP A 535 24.51 2.09 14.74
C ASP A 535 23.26 1.51 14.08
N VAL A 536 22.44 2.37 13.47
CA VAL A 536 21.21 1.97 12.77
C VAL A 536 21.53 1.15 11.51
N VAL A 537 22.54 1.55 10.74
CA VAL A 537 22.98 0.80 9.55
C VAL A 537 23.55 -0.55 9.97
N MET A 538 24.38 -0.61 11.01
CA MET A 538 24.91 -1.87 11.53
C MET A 538 23.80 -2.79 12.05
N HIS A 539 22.79 -2.24 12.72
CA HIS A 539 21.61 -2.98 13.13
C HIS A 539 20.85 -3.56 11.93
N ALA A 540 20.59 -2.75 10.91
CA ALA A 540 19.90 -3.19 9.70
C ALA A 540 20.68 -4.28 8.95
N LEU A 541 22.00 -4.14 8.83
CA LEU A 541 22.88 -5.15 8.23
C LEU A 541 22.84 -6.46 9.00
N HIS A 542 22.84 -6.42 10.34
CA HIS A 542 22.71 -7.62 11.17
C HIS A 542 21.37 -8.34 10.97
N LEU A 543 20.27 -7.60 10.77
CA LEU A 543 18.97 -8.21 10.47
C LEU A 543 18.92 -8.82 9.05
N LEU A 544 19.64 -8.21 8.11
CA LEU A 544 19.75 -8.62 6.70
C LEU A 544 20.92 -9.57 6.41
N ASP A 545 21.57 -10.13 7.43
CA ASP A 545 22.81 -10.93 7.34
C ASP A 545 22.79 -12.02 6.23
N ASN A 546 21.67 -12.74 6.08
CA ASN A 546 21.52 -13.77 5.03
C ASN A 546 21.54 -13.23 3.60
N CYS A 547 21.37 -11.91 3.43
CA CYS A 547 21.20 -11.27 2.15
C CYS A 547 22.42 -10.44 1.71
N VAL A 548 23.42 -10.29 2.58
CA VAL A 548 24.51 -9.35 2.39
C VAL A 548 25.84 -10.07 2.61
N HIS A 549 26.83 -9.76 1.79
CA HIS A 549 28.21 -10.19 1.98
C HIS A 549 29.02 -9.03 2.55
N VAL A 550 29.59 -9.25 3.73
CA VAL A 550 30.55 -8.32 4.33
C VAL A 550 31.94 -8.87 4.10
N THR A 551 32.75 -8.11 3.39
CA THR A 551 34.16 -8.45 3.11
C THR A 551 35.05 -7.43 3.80
N SER A 552 36.08 -7.91 4.50
CA SER A 552 37.12 -7.05 5.06
C SER A 552 38.27 -6.96 4.07
N THR A 553 38.73 -5.74 3.77
CA THR A 553 39.91 -5.55 2.94
C THR A 553 41.16 -5.57 3.82
N ASN A 554 42.15 -6.42 3.52
CA ASN A 554 43.34 -6.63 4.36
C ASN A 554 44.28 -5.41 4.49
N ARG A 555 43.95 -4.25 3.94
CA ARG A 555 44.82 -3.05 3.92
C ARG A 555 44.22 -1.82 4.60
N ASN A 556 42.90 -1.74 4.72
CA ASN A 556 42.18 -0.68 5.43
C ASN A 556 41.19 -1.33 6.39
N THR A 557 40.99 -0.78 7.58
CA THR A 557 39.99 -1.23 8.59
C THR A 557 38.53 -1.05 8.12
N GLU A 558 38.29 -0.95 6.82
CA GLU A 558 37.02 -0.60 6.21
C GLU A 558 36.35 -1.84 5.60
N PHE A 559 35.09 -2.07 5.99
CA PHE A 559 34.28 -3.17 5.51
C PHE A 559 33.59 -2.78 4.20
N THR A 560 33.69 -3.64 3.19
CA THR A 560 32.92 -3.54 1.95
C THR A 560 31.69 -4.44 2.03
N ILE A 561 30.54 -3.86 1.74
CA ILE A 561 29.21 -4.47 1.89
C ILE A 561 28.61 -4.59 0.49
N ALA A 562 28.22 -5.80 0.11
CA ALA A 562 27.59 -6.07 -1.18
C ALA A 562 26.35 -6.94 -1.04
N PRO A 563 25.30 -6.74 -1.86
CA PRO A 563 24.15 -7.65 -1.86
C PRO A 563 24.55 -9.05 -2.34
N SER A 564 23.95 -10.08 -1.76
CA SER A 564 24.13 -11.45 -2.22
C SER A 564 23.47 -11.66 -3.58
N LYS A 565 24.17 -12.36 -4.48
CA LYS A 565 23.69 -12.65 -5.85
C LYS A 565 22.75 -13.85 -5.92
N THR A 566 22.47 -14.51 -4.79
CA THR A 566 21.55 -15.65 -4.76
C THR A 566 20.11 -15.17 -4.94
N VAL A 567 19.31 -15.89 -5.73
CA VAL A 567 17.90 -15.53 -6.00
C VAL A 567 17.10 -15.33 -4.70
N PRO A 568 17.17 -16.21 -3.68
CA PRO A 568 16.41 -16.01 -2.45
C PRO A 568 16.81 -14.75 -1.67
N ALA A 569 18.09 -14.39 -1.66
CA ALA A 569 18.56 -13.18 -1.00
C ALA A 569 18.11 -11.92 -1.74
N LEU A 570 18.18 -11.90 -3.07
CA LEU A 570 17.68 -10.79 -3.88
C LEU A 570 16.17 -10.58 -3.69
N PHE A 571 15.41 -11.66 -3.60
CA PHE A 571 13.97 -11.64 -3.34
C PHE A 571 13.64 -11.08 -1.96
N GLU A 572 14.42 -11.44 -0.94
CA GLU A 572 14.31 -10.89 0.41
C GLU A 572 14.72 -9.42 0.50
N LEU A 573 15.81 -9.00 -0.16
CA LEU A 573 16.18 -7.59 -0.25
C LEU A 573 15.10 -6.79 -0.98
N ASN A 574 14.57 -7.30 -2.09
CA ASN A 574 13.51 -6.64 -2.84
C ASN A 574 12.27 -6.46 -1.96
N PHE A 575 11.90 -7.48 -1.19
CA PHE A 575 10.79 -7.41 -0.23
C PHE A 575 10.93 -6.22 0.74
N TYR A 576 12.10 -6.02 1.35
CA TYR A 576 12.32 -4.89 2.27
C TYR A 576 12.46 -3.56 1.54
N SER A 577 13.10 -3.54 0.37
CA SER A 577 13.26 -2.33 -0.43
C SER A 577 11.92 -1.74 -0.90
N ASN A 578 10.91 -2.60 -1.12
CA ASN A 578 9.55 -2.19 -1.46
C ASN A 578 8.88 -1.35 -0.36
N GLY A 579 9.42 -1.34 0.86
CA GLY A 579 9.06 -0.40 1.91
C GLY A 579 9.31 1.07 1.54
N LEU A 580 10.26 1.38 0.65
CA LEU A 580 10.48 2.76 0.14
C LEU A 580 9.70 3.05 -1.15
N PHE A 581 9.16 2.02 -1.80
CA PHE A 581 8.52 2.18 -3.11
C PHE A 581 7.41 3.23 -3.08
N HIS A 582 6.54 3.20 -2.06
CA HIS A 582 5.45 4.16 -1.90
C HIS A 582 5.87 5.61 -1.56
N VAL A 583 7.12 5.81 -1.13
CA VAL A 583 7.69 7.14 -0.87
C VAL A 583 8.09 7.82 -2.17
N PHE A 584 8.69 7.05 -3.09
CA PHE A 584 9.31 7.56 -4.31
C PHE A 584 8.54 7.23 -5.60
N ILE A 585 7.41 6.53 -5.54
CA ILE A 585 6.77 6.03 -6.77
C ILE A 585 6.29 7.13 -7.71
N SER A 586 5.74 8.23 -7.18
CA SER A 586 5.34 9.38 -8.00
C SER A 586 6.56 10.02 -8.67
N ASP A 587 7.65 10.14 -7.93
CA ASP A 587 8.92 10.68 -8.41
C ASP A 587 9.54 9.75 -9.47
N ALA A 588 9.44 8.44 -9.27
CA ALA A 588 9.97 7.41 -10.16
C ALA A 588 9.22 7.33 -11.49
N ILE A 589 7.89 7.46 -11.49
CA ILE A 589 7.09 7.55 -12.72
C ILE A 589 7.56 8.76 -13.53
N ILE A 590 7.52 9.96 -12.93
CA ILE A 590 7.91 11.20 -13.61
C ILE A 590 9.37 11.14 -14.12
N GLY A 591 10.31 10.65 -13.29
CA GLY A 591 11.72 10.54 -13.67
C GLY A 591 11.99 9.53 -14.78
N THR A 592 11.17 8.48 -14.88
CA THR A 592 11.24 7.51 -15.98
C THR A 592 10.65 8.10 -17.26
N ASP A 593 9.53 8.82 -17.15
CA ASP A 593 8.91 9.48 -18.30
C ASP A 593 9.78 10.60 -18.87
N THR A 594 10.49 11.33 -18.01
CA THR A 594 11.44 12.37 -18.42
C THR A 594 12.53 11.78 -19.32
N ALA A 595 13.19 10.70 -18.90
CA ALA A 595 14.20 10.05 -19.74
C ALA A 595 13.63 9.41 -21.00
N ALA A 596 12.41 8.88 -20.94
CA ALA A 596 11.73 8.37 -22.14
C ALA A 596 11.49 9.47 -23.17
N VAL A 597 11.17 10.70 -22.75
CA VAL A 597 11.00 11.85 -23.65
C VAL A 597 12.35 12.36 -24.17
N GLU A 598 13.39 12.43 -23.33
CA GLU A 598 14.75 12.81 -23.75
C GLU A 598 15.31 11.83 -24.80
N GLY A 599 15.08 10.52 -24.61
CA GLY A 599 15.49 9.49 -25.56
C GLY A 599 14.82 9.59 -26.93
N GLU A 600 13.55 10.00 -26.99
CA GLU A 600 12.82 10.25 -28.24
C GLU A 600 13.33 11.48 -29.00
N GLN A 601 13.88 12.48 -28.30
CA GLN A 601 14.36 13.73 -28.89
C GLN A 601 15.85 13.70 -29.26
N GLY A 602 16.52 12.55 -29.12
CA GLY A 602 17.90 12.36 -29.58
C GLY A 602 18.97 12.99 -28.68
N GLY A 603 18.66 13.26 -27.41
CA GLY A 603 19.61 13.82 -26.43
C GLY A 603 18.90 14.58 -25.31
N PRO A 604 19.66 15.11 -24.32
CA PRO A 604 19.09 15.92 -23.24
C PRO A 604 18.58 17.24 -23.82
N SER A 605 17.32 17.27 -24.25
CA SER A 605 16.67 18.50 -24.66
C SER A 605 16.34 19.33 -23.42
N ILE A 606 16.75 20.59 -23.46
CA ILE A 606 16.70 21.49 -22.30
C ILE A 606 15.25 21.90 -21.95
N LEU A 607 14.28 21.61 -22.82
CA LEU A 607 12.92 22.10 -22.72
C LEU A 607 11.89 20.99 -22.99
N LEU A 608 11.13 20.60 -21.97
CA LEU A 608 10.11 19.55 -22.02
C LEU A 608 8.70 20.16 -21.85
N SER A 609 7.76 19.82 -22.72
CA SER A 609 6.35 20.20 -22.52
C SER A 609 5.78 19.48 -21.29
N GLN A 610 5.25 20.25 -20.35
CA GLN A 610 4.59 19.75 -19.14
C GLN A 610 3.40 18.86 -19.51
N GLU A 611 2.61 19.23 -20.52
CA GLU A 611 1.44 18.45 -20.91
C GLU A 611 1.83 17.07 -21.46
N ARG A 612 2.86 17.01 -22.32
CA ARG A 612 3.38 15.74 -22.84
C ARG A 612 3.90 14.84 -21.72
N LEU A 613 4.60 15.40 -20.74
CA LEU A 613 5.10 14.67 -19.58
C LEU A 613 3.94 14.12 -18.73
N ILE A 614 2.93 14.95 -18.46
CA ILE A 614 1.73 14.57 -17.70
C ILE A 614 0.97 13.44 -18.39
N ARG A 615 0.74 13.53 -19.71
CA ARG A 615 0.03 12.49 -20.48
C ARG A 615 0.80 11.16 -20.46
N LYS A 616 2.12 11.19 -20.63
CA LYS A 616 2.97 9.98 -20.51
C LYS A 616 2.94 9.39 -19.11
N ALA A 617 3.07 10.23 -18.07
CA ALA A 617 3.00 9.80 -16.68
C ALA A 617 1.66 9.20 -16.31
N ALA A 618 0.56 9.75 -16.81
CA ALA A 618 -0.77 9.16 -16.67
C ALA A 618 -0.84 7.78 -17.34
N GLY A 619 -0.27 7.64 -18.55
CA GLY A 619 -0.18 6.36 -19.28
C GLY A 619 0.63 5.29 -18.52
N LEU A 620 1.82 5.65 -18.03
CA LEU A 620 2.67 4.75 -17.25
C LEU A 620 2.03 4.40 -15.89
N SER A 621 1.44 5.38 -15.20
CA SER A 621 0.69 5.14 -13.96
C SER A 621 -0.46 4.18 -14.18
N HIS A 622 -1.20 4.31 -15.29
CA HIS A 622 -2.30 3.40 -15.61
C HIS A 622 -1.78 2.00 -15.88
N PHE A 623 -0.72 1.87 -16.69
CA PHE A 623 -0.06 0.61 -16.99
C PHE A 623 0.41 -0.15 -15.72
N LEU A 624 0.88 0.59 -14.72
CA LEU A 624 1.36 0.07 -13.43
C LEU A 624 0.28 -0.06 -12.34
N THR A 625 -1.01 0.10 -12.67
CA THR A 625 -2.12 0.09 -11.69
C THR A 625 -2.17 -1.16 -10.79
N ASN A 626 -1.74 -2.33 -11.30
CA ASN A 626 -1.71 -3.57 -10.53
C ASN A 626 -0.48 -3.71 -9.61
N GLU A 627 0.57 -2.93 -9.87
CA GLU A 627 1.84 -2.91 -9.13
C GLU A 627 1.87 -1.81 -8.06
N VAL A 628 1.16 -0.71 -8.32
CA VAL A 628 1.17 0.49 -7.51
C VAL A 628 -0.26 0.84 -7.11
N ALA A 629 -0.53 0.90 -5.81
CA ALA A 629 -1.68 1.63 -5.29
C ALA A 629 -1.39 3.15 -5.39
N VAL A 630 -1.47 3.71 -6.60
CA VAL A 630 -1.37 5.16 -6.80
C VAL A 630 -2.62 5.79 -6.19
N ALA A 631 -2.49 6.96 -5.54
CA ALA A 631 -3.66 7.71 -5.12
C ALA A 631 -4.59 7.93 -6.35
N PRO A 632 -5.91 8.10 -6.15
CA PRO A 632 -6.80 8.47 -7.25
C PRO A 632 -6.19 9.64 -8.02
N VAL A 633 -6.11 9.50 -9.35
CA VAL A 633 -5.46 10.41 -10.30
C VAL A 633 -5.90 11.87 -10.09
N SER A 634 -7.09 12.09 -9.52
CA SER A 634 -7.64 13.41 -9.14
C SER A 634 -6.80 14.22 -8.14
N HIS A 635 -5.95 13.59 -7.31
CA HIS A 635 -5.06 14.33 -6.39
C HIS A 635 -3.75 14.81 -7.04
N PHE A 636 -3.37 14.23 -8.18
CA PHE A 636 -2.09 14.54 -8.84
C PHE A 636 -2.24 15.59 -9.95
N PHE A 637 -3.44 15.75 -10.53
CA PHE A 637 -3.64 16.51 -11.77
C PHE A 637 -4.78 17.53 -11.71
N HIS A 638 -5.17 18.03 -10.53
CA HIS A 638 -6.08 19.18 -10.50
C HIS A 638 -5.34 20.41 -11.06
N PRO A 639 -5.87 21.10 -12.09
CA PRO A 639 -5.17 22.22 -12.75
C PRO A 639 -4.88 23.40 -11.80
N SER A 640 -5.56 23.47 -10.66
CA SER A 640 -5.36 24.46 -9.60
C SER A 640 -4.48 24.01 -8.44
N THR A 641 -4.02 22.74 -8.41
CA THR A 641 -3.01 22.32 -7.44
C THR A 641 -1.62 22.53 -8.03
N PRO A 642 -0.73 23.33 -7.41
CA PRO A 642 0.67 23.32 -7.79
C PRO A 642 1.15 21.88 -7.62
N ILE A 643 1.63 21.27 -8.71
CA ILE A 643 2.15 19.89 -8.73
C ILE A 643 3.05 19.71 -7.50
N PRO A 644 2.62 18.98 -6.46
CA PRO A 644 3.34 18.96 -5.20
C PRO A 644 4.37 17.84 -5.18
N THR A 645 4.83 17.36 -6.34
CA THR A 645 5.94 16.42 -6.40
C THR A 645 7.24 17.21 -6.32
N PHE A 646 7.88 17.14 -5.16
CA PHE A 646 9.20 17.66 -4.83
C PHE A 646 10.23 17.56 -5.98
N CYS A 647 10.20 16.47 -6.77
CA CYS A 647 11.06 16.30 -7.95
C CYS A 647 10.83 17.30 -9.09
N VAL A 648 9.58 17.72 -9.33
CA VAL A 648 9.23 18.72 -10.36
C VAL A 648 9.68 20.12 -9.97
N ILE A 649 9.96 20.37 -8.69
CA ILE A 649 10.42 21.67 -8.20
C ILE A 649 11.96 21.70 -8.05
N VAL A 650 12.57 20.57 -7.65
CA VAL A 650 14.01 20.50 -7.33
C VAL A 650 14.86 20.15 -8.54
N CYS A 651 14.46 19.13 -9.31
CA CYS A 651 15.26 18.62 -10.43
C CYS A 651 14.83 19.19 -11.77
N VAL A 652 13.62 19.74 -11.84
CA VAL A 652 13.05 20.38 -13.02
C VAL A 652 12.76 21.82 -12.63
N ARG A 653 13.35 22.80 -13.32
CA ARG A 653 12.97 24.21 -13.13
C ARG A 653 11.78 24.50 -14.05
N VAL A 654 10.65 24.88 -13.47
CA VAL A 654 9.52 25.43 -14.22
C VAL A 654 9.89 26.84 -14.64
N PHE A 655 9.97 27.10 -15.95
CA PHE A 655 9.99 28.46 -16.46
C PHE A 655 8.60 28.79 -16.99
N ILE A 656 8.05 29.93 -16.56
CA ILE A 656 6.96 30.58 -17.29
C ILE A 656 7.68 31.28 -18.45
N GLN A 657 7.38 30.88 -19.68
CA GLN A 657 7.93 31.58 -20.84
C GLN A 657 7.29 32.98 -20.89
N GLU A 658 8.09 33.99 -20.58
CA GLU A 658 7.86 35.33 -21.13
C GLU A 658 8.03 35.25 -22.65
N ASP A 659 7.19 36.01 -23.33
CA ASP A 659 6.86 35.93 -24.75
C ASP A 659 8.08 35.60 -25.65
N GLN A 660 8.08 34.40 -26.25
CA GLN A 660 8.72 34.25 -27.56
C GLN A 660 7.59 34.12 -28.58
N GLU A 661 7.31 35.24 -29.22
CA GLU A 661 6.68 35.27 -30.52
C GLU A 661 7.50 34.44 -31.51
N GLU A 662 6.76 33.67 -32.31
CA GLU A 662 7.09 33.12 -33.62
C GLU A 662 7.87 31.78 -33.76
N LEU A 663 7.23 30.93 -34.58
CA LEU A 663 7.75 29.81 -35.38
C LEU A 663 7.84 28.42 -34.73
N THR A 664 6.68 27.81 -34.48
CA THR A 664 6.49 26.37 -34.77
C THR A 664 5.07 26.13 -35.29
N PRO A 665 4.88 25.36 -36.38
CA PRO A 665 3.55 25.12 -36.93
C PRO A 665 2.73 24.23 -35.99
N SER A 666 1.44 24.54 -35.87
CA SER A 666 0.49 23.79 -35.06
C SER A 666 0.30 22.36 -35.61
N PRO A 667 -0.12 21.38 -34.78
CA PRO A 667 -0.27 19.98 -35.22
C PRO A 667 -1.47 19.72 -36.15
N THR A 668 -2.12 20.77 -36.66
CA THR A 668 -3.38 20.66 -37.40
C THR A 668 -3.19 20.67 -38.93
N GLU A 669 -1.97 20.80 -39.43
CA GLU A 669 -1.67 20.73 -40.87
C GLU A 669 -1.21 19.31 -41.30
N GLU A 670 -2.16 18.37 -41.33
CA GLU A 670 -2.08 17.28 -42.32
C GLU A 670 -2.88 17.71 -43.58
N PRO A 671 -2.31 17.60 -44.79
CA PRO A 671 -2.95 18.11 -46.00
C PRO A 671 -4.07 17.17 -46.44
N TRP A 672 -5.31 17.48 -46.06
CA TRP A 672 -6.49 16.95 -46.75
C TRP A 672 -6.55 17.53 -48.17
N PRO A 673 -6.66 16.73 -49.24
CA PRO A 673 -6.80 17.25 -50.59
C PRO A 673 -8.19 17.88 -50.76
N LYS A 674 -8.27 19.20 -50.70
CA LYS A 674 -9.47 19.99 -50.97
C LYS A 674 -9.84 19.88 -52.46
N LYS A 675 -10.77 19.00 -52.80
CA LYS A 675 -11.58 19.16 -54.02
C LYS A 675 -12.76 20.06 -53.64
N PHE A 676 -12.81 21.22 -54.28
CA PHE A 676 -13.95 22.11 -54.55
C PHE A 676 -13.57 23.57 -54.27
N PRO A 677 -13.69 24.47 -55.27
CA PRO A 677 -13.49 25.91 -55.09
C PRO A 677 -14.75 26.55 -54.49
N GLU A 678 -14.58 27.31 -53.41
CA GLU A 678 -15.60 28.24 -52.91
C GLU A 678 -15.84 29.37 -53.91
N PRO A 679 -17.05 29.96 -53.86
CA PRO A 679 -17.12 31.41 -54.02
C PRO A 679 -17.85 32.08 -52.84
N LEU A 680 -17.17 33.14 -52.38
CA LEU A 680 -17.71 34.44 -51.97
C LEU A 680 -18.44 34.53 -50.62
N SER A 681 -17.61 34.96 -49.67
CA SER A 681 -17.91 35.77 -48.49
C SER A 681 -19.08 36.75 -48.66
N TRP A 682 -19.98 36.73 -47.69
CA TRP A 682 -20.67 37.92 -47.23
C TRP A 682 -20.40 38.09 -45.74
N ARG A 683 -19.80 39.23 -45.41
CA ARG A 683 -19.63 39.76 -44.06
C ARG A 683 -20.99 40.06 -43.46
N SER A 684 -21.15 39.70 -42.19
CA SER A 684 -22.11 40.29 -41.27
C SER A 684 -21.37 40.44 -39.96
N ASP A 685 -20.83 41.64 -39.75
CA ASP A 685 -20.32 42.10 -38.47
C ASP A 685 -21.55 42.24 -37.54
N GLU A 686 -21.74 41.29 -36.65
CA GLU A 686 -22.61 41.44 -35.47
C GLU A 686 -21.77 41.03 -34.27
N GLU A 687 -21.68 41.96 -33.34
CA GLU A 687 -20.90 41.94 -32.10
C GLU A 687 -21.53 40.92 -31.13
N ASP A 688 -20.86 39.78 -30.93
CA ASP A 688 -21.11 38.92 -29.77
C ASP A 688 -19.91 39.07 -28.80
N GLU A 689 -20.00 40.08 -27.94
CA GLU A 689 -19.38 40.07 -26.62
C GLU A 689 -20.04 38.94 -25.81
N ASP A 690 -19.32 37.82 -25.64
CA ASP A 690 -19.31 36.96 -24.43
C ASP A 690 -18.78 35.56 -24.79
N SER A 691 -17.45 35.42 -24.84
CA SER A 691 -16.81 34.11 -24.72
C SER A 691 -15.42 34.22 -24.08
N ASP A 692 -15.37 34.62 -22.81
CA ASP A 692 -14.19 34.46 -21.94
C ASP A 692 -13.96 32.98 -21.50
N PHE A 693 -14.37 32.00 -22.33
CA PHE A 693 -14.20 30.57 -22.05
C PHE A 693 -13.05 29.91 -22.83
N ALA A 694 -12.12 30.70 -23.34
CA ALA A 694 -10.87 30.22 -23.91
C ALA A 694 -9.68 30.95 -23.30
N GLU A 695 -9.41 30.73 -22.01
CA GLU A 695 -8.00 30.71 -21.59
C GLU A 695 -7.34 29.58 -22.40
N GLU A 696 -6.74 29.92 -23.54
CA GLU A 696 -5.81 29.03 -24.23
C GLU A 696 -4.78 28.57 -23.20
N GLN A 697 -4.84 27.30 -22.79
CA GLN A 697 -3.86 26.71 -21.89
C GLN A 697 -2.49 26.81 -22.55
N ARG A 698 -1.74 27.87 -22.23
CA ARG A 698 -0.35 28.01 -22.68
C ARG A 698 0.44 26.82 -22.15
N ASP A 699 1.05 26.07 -23.07
CA ASP A 699 1.92 24.94 -22.74
C ASP A 699 3.08 25.43 -21.87
N ARG A 700 3.16 24.90 -20.65
CA ARG A 700 4.25 25.18 -19.73
C ARG A 700 5.44 24.29 -20.07
N TYR A 701 6.62 24.89 -20.07
CA TYR A 701 7.85 24.21 -20.42
C TYR A 701 8.77 24.03 -19.20
N LEU A 702 9.40 22.85 -19.15
CA LEU A 702 10.15 22.33 -18.00
C LEU A 702 11.61 22.13 -18.40
N LYS A 703 12.55 22.68 -17.60
CA LYS A 703 13.99 22.48 -17.81
C LYS A 703 14.57 21.51 -16.82
N VAL A 704 15.14 20.41 -17.31
CA VAL A 704 15.83 19.41 -16.48
C VAL A 704 17.18 19.96 -16.01
N SER A 705 17.48 19.78 -14.73
CA SER A 705 18.76 20.16 -14.15
C SER A 705 19.90 19.25 -14.63
N LEU A 706 21.01 19.86 -15.06
CA LEU A 706 22.21 19.18 -15.55
C LEU A 706 23.26 18.88 -14.45
N SER A 707 22.98 19.20 -13.19
CA SER A 707 23.90 18.89 -12.08
C SER A 707 24.05 17.36 -11.95
N PRO A 708 25.29 16.83 -11.88
CA PRO A 708 25.56 15.38 -11.85
C PRO A 708 24.88 14.71 -10.66
N GLU A 709 24.74 15.46 -9.58
CA GLU A 709 24.00 15.08 -8.38
C GLU A 709 22.52 14.78 -8.62
N HIS A 710 21.84 15.66 -9.36
CA HIS A 710 20.43 15.46 -9.72
C HIS A 710 20.26 14.33 -10.73
N GLN A 711 21.24 14.15 -11.62
CA GLN A 711 21.27 13.02 -12.56
C GLN A 711 21.41 11.67 -11.84
N GLU A 712 22.29 11.56 -10.84
CA GLU A 712 22.38 10.34 -10.01
C GLU A 712 21.05 9.99 -9.34
N PHE A 713 20.33 11.00 -8.84
CA PHE A 713 19.03 10.79 -8.22
C PHE A 713 17.96 10.38 -9.24
N PHE A 714 17.94 10.95 -10.44
CA PHE A 714 17.08 10.49 -11.53
C PHE A 714 17.34 9.03 -11.91
N VAL A 715 18.63 8.65 -12.02
CA VAL A 715 19.01 7.26 -12.29
C VAL A 715 18.55 6.34 -11.16
N PHE A 716 18.66 6.76 -9.90
CA PHE A 716 18.10 6.01 -8.77
C PHE A 716 16.59 5.81 -8.89
N LEU A 717 15.84 6.87 -9.24
CA LEU A 717 14.39 6.82 -9.44
C LEU A 717 14.00 5.86 -10.58
N GLN A 718 14.73 5.87 -11.69
CA GLN A 718 14.52 4.95 -12.82
C GLN A 718 14.83 3.49 -12.44
N ARG A 719 15.91 3.27 -11.68
CA ARG A 719 16.27 1.93 -11.18
C ARG A 719 15.22 1.34 -10.25
N LEU A 720 14.45 2.17 -9.54
CA LEU A 720 13.35 1.72 -8.69
C LEU A 720 12.21 1.05 -9.50
N LEU A 721 11.93 1.52 -10.72
CA LEU A 721 10.93 0.94 -11.61
C LEU A 721 11.48 -0.14 -12.55
N SER A 722 12.79 -0.13 -12.79
CA SER A 722 13.44 -1.02 -13.76
C SER A 722 13.17 -2.52 -13.56
N PRO A 723 13.15 -3.09 -12.33
CA PRO A 723 12.76 -4.49 -12.13
C PRO A 723 11.36 -4.85 -12.63
N VAL A 724 10.40 -3.92 -12.46
CA VAL A 724 9.03 -4.10 -12.89
C VAL A 724 8.97 -4.04 -14.42
N LEU A 725 9.61 -3.05 -15.02
CA LEU A 725 9.68 -2.90 -16.48
C LEU A 725 10.42 -4.07 -17.16
N GLU A 726 11.47 -4.61 -16.53
CA GLU A 726 12.17 -5.80 -17.03
C GLU A 726 11.28 -7.06 -16.97
N ALA A 727 10.50 -7.23 -15.90
CA ALA A 727 9.54 -8.33 -15.82
C ALA A 727 8.48 -8.24 -16.93
N TYR A 728 7.96 -7.03 -17.17
CA TYR A 728 6.94 -6.76 -18.19
C TYR A 728 7.48 -6.91 -19.62
N SER A 729 8.70 -6.43 -19.90
CA SER A 729 9.36 -6.64 -21.20
C SER A 729 9.71 -8.10 -21.42
N GLY A 730 10.16 -8.82 -20.39
CA GLY A 730 10.38 -10.26 -20.42
C GLY A 730 9.09 -11.03 -20.72
N ALA A 731 7.96 -10.63 -20.14
CA ALA A 731 6.66 -11.20 -20.47
C ALA A 731 6.22 -10.86 -21.90
N ALA A 732 6.41 -9.62 -22.36
CA ALA A 732 6.10 -9.23 -23.73
C ALA A 732 6.89 -10.07 -24.75
N ILE A 733 8.17 -10.37 -24.48
CA ILE A 733 8.97 -11.31 -25.28
C ILE A 733 8.40 -12.73 -25.20
N PHE A 734 8.06 -13.21 -23.99
CA PHE A 734 7.51 -14.55 -23.79
C PHE A 734 6.18 -14.76 -24.52
N VAL A 735 5.35 -13.72 -24.66
CA VAL A 735 4.09 -13.77 -25.41
C VAL A 735 4.29 -14.19 -26.87
N HIS A 736 5.45 -13.95 -27.50
CA HIS A 736 5.74 -14.45 -28.84
C HIS A 736 5.81 -15.97 -28.93
N SER A 737 6.07 -16.67 -27.82
CA SER A 737 6.10 -18.13 -27.75
C SER A 737 4.71 -18.76 -27.60
N LEU A 738 3.66 -17.96 -27.35
CA LEU A 738 2.30 -18.46 -27.16
C LEU A 738 1.65 -18.74 -28.52
N SER A 739 1.62 -20.01 -28.94
CA SER A 739 1.01 -20.44 -30.21
C SER A 739 -0.34 -21.15 -30.04
N GLN A 740 -0.64 -21.68 -28.86
CA GLN A 740 -1.87 -22.41 -28.56
C GLN A 740 -2.50 -21.93 -27.24
N PRO A 741 -3.82 -22.03 -27.07
CA PRO A 741 -4.48 -21.77 -25.80
C PRO A 741 -3.91 -22.66 -24.70
N MET A 742 -3.66 -22.09 -23.53
CA MET A 742 -3.06 -22.79 -22.38
C MET A 742 -3.80 -22.43 -21.10
N ALA A 743 -3.85 -23.33 -20.12
CA ALA A 743 -4.40 -23.00 -18.82
C ALA A 743 -3.62 -21.83 -18.16
N GLU A 744 -4.32 -20.83 -17.62
CA GLU A 744 -3.72 -19.69 -16.93
C GLU A 744 -2.63 -20.08 -15.89
N PRO A 745 -2.85 -21.07 -14.99
CA PRO A 745 -1.83 -21.45 -14.02
C PRO A 745 -0.58 -22.04 -14.68
N GLU A 746 -0.74 -22.76 -15.79
CA GLU A 746 0.37 -23.33 -16.55
C GLU A 746 1.15 -22.22 -17.25
N TYR A 747 0.48 -21.30 -17.94
CA TYR A 747 1.09 -20.14 -18.59
C TYR A 747 1.89 -19.30 -17.58
N THR A 748 1.28 -19.01 -16.43
CA THR A 748 1.93 -18.27 -15.34
C THR A 748 3.18 -18.98 -14.82
N GLN A 749 3.13 -20.31 -14.68
CA GLN A 749 4.26 -21.10 -14.23
C GLN A 749 5.39 -21.17 -15.28
N GLN A 750 5.05 -21.28 -16.56
CA GLN A 750 6.02 -21.28 -17.65
C GLN A 750 6.72 -19.92 -17.78
N LEU A 751 5.96 -18.82 -17.73
CA LEU A 751 6.52 -17.46 -17.71
C LEU A 751 7.44 -17.25 -16.50
N PHE A 752 7.03 -17.69 -15.31
CA PHE A 752 7.87 -17.63 -14.12
C PHE A 752 9.19 -18.40 -14.29
N ARG A 753 9.15 -19.63 -14.83
CA ARG A 753 10.37 -20.41 -15.12
C ARG A 753 11.27 -19.72 -16.15
N TYR A 754 10.69 -19.09 -17.16
CA TYR A 754 11.42 -18.34 -18.17
C TYR A 754 12.20 -17.16 -17.55
N LEU A 755 11.54 -16.31 -16.75
CA LEU A 755 12.21 -15.18 -16.08
C LEU A 755 13.24 -15.64 -15.04
N LEU A 756 12.94 -16.71 -14.30
CA LEU A 756 13.87 -17.28 -13.33
C LEU A 756 15.13 -17.81 -14.02
N THR A 757 14.98 -18.53 -15.14
CA THR A 757 16.12 -19.04 -15.92
C THR A 757 16.99 -17.89 -16.45
N ARG A 758 16.39 -16.78 -16.88
CA ARG A 758 17.12 -15.57 -17.29
C ARG A 758 17.94 -14.98 -16.13
N THR A 759 17.39 -14.98 -14.93
CA THR A 759 18.06 -14.50 -13.73
C THR A 759 19.22 -15.42 -13.34
N GLU A 760 19.00 -16.74 -13.31
CA GLU A 760 20.01 -17.73 -12.96
C GLU A 760 21.18 -17.75 -13.94
N LYS A 761 20.91 -17.48 -15.23
CA LYS A 761 21.94 -17.36 -16.28
C LYS A 761 22.64 -15.99 -16.32
N GLY A 762 22.23 -15.03 -15.47
CA GLY A 762 22.79 -13.68 -15.47
C GLY A 762 22.44 -12.84 -16.70
N VAL A 763 21.38 -13.21 -17.43
CA VAL A 763 20.87 -12.45 -18.59
C VAL A 763 19.97 -11.29 -18.13
N ALA A 764 19.27 -11.46 -17.00
CA ALA A 764 18.47 -10.40 -16.42
C ALA A 764 19.38 -9.33 -15.78
N ALA A 765 19.14 -8.07 -16.12
CA ALA A 765 19.80 -6.94 -15.49
C ALA A 765 19.41 -6.89 -14.02
N TYR A 766 18.15 -7.11 -13.65
CA TYR A 766 17.62 -7.07 -12.29
C TYR A 766 17.06 -8.44 -11.91
N GLY A 767 17.73 -9.16 -10.98
CA GLY A 767 17.33 -10.53 -10.62
C GLY A 767 16.00 -10.61 -9.88
N GLU A 768 15.62 -9.51 -9.24
CA GLU A 768 14.33 -9.31 -8.58
C GLU A 768 13.13 -9.19 -9.55
N SER A 769 13.36 -9.04 -10.86
CA SER A 769 12.31 -9.04 -11.90
C SER A 769 11.59 -10.40 -12.01
N ALA A 770 12.26 -11.49 -11.61
CA ALA A 770 11.73 -12.85 -11.72
C ALA A 770 10.86 -13.28 -10.52
N THR A 771 10.33 -12.37 -9.71
CA THR A 771 9.44 -12.78 -8.60
C THR A 771 8.09 -13.29 -9.10
N HIS A 772 7.56 -14.35 -8.51
CA HIS A 772 6.25 -14.90 -8.87
C HIS A 772 5.09 -13.91 -8.66
N TYR A 773 5.27 -12.91 -7.78
CA TYR A 773 4.32 -11.80 -7.61
C TYR A 773 4.23 -10.93 -8.88
N LEU A 774 5.37 -10.44 -9.39
CA LEU A 774 5.43 -9.62 -10.60
C LEU A 774 4.87 -10.39 -11.81
N VAL A 775 5.18 -11.69 -11.92
CA VAL A 775 4.64 -12.53 -12.99
C VAL A 775 3.11 -12.55 -12.97
N LYS A 776 2.49 -12.77 -11.81
CA LYS A 776 1.02 -12.79 -11.69
C LYS A 776 0.39 -11.46 -12.04
N ASN A 777 0.99 -10.37 -11.59
CA ASN A 777 0.50 -9.02 -11.91
C ASN A 777 0.68 -8.70 -13.39
N THR A 778 1.77 -9.14 -14.02
CA THR A 778 2.01 -8.96 -15.45
C THR A 778 0.95 -9.70 -16.28
N VAL A 779 0.68 -10.96 -15.95
CA VAL A 779 -0.41 -11.74 -16.60
C VAL A 779 -1.74 -11.02 -16.45
N ARG A 780 -2.05 -10.51 -15.24
CA ARG A 780 -3.27 -9.74 -14.98
C ARG A 780 -3.33 -8.45 -15.81
N THR A 781 -2.27 -7.66 -15.84
CA THR A 781 -2.21 -6.44 -16.66
C THR A 781 -2.35 -6.76 -18.14
N PHE A 782 -1.75 -7.84 -18.64
CA PHE A 782 -1.87 -8.24 -20.05
C PHE A 782 -3.29 -8.69 -20.41
N LYS A 783 -4.03 -9.31 -19.47
CA LYS A 783 -5.47 -9.56 -19.62
C LYS A 783 -6.27 -8.26 -19.67
N GLU A 784 -6.02 -7.33 -18.74
CA GLU A 784 -6.72 -6.04 -18.67
C GLU A 784 -6.43 -5.13 -19.88
N LEU A 785 -5.24 -5.22 -20.46
CA LEU A 785 -4.86 -4.56 -21.71
C LEU A 785 -5.48 -5.22 -22.95
N GLY A 786 -6.02 -6.43 -22.83
CA GLY A 786 -6.52 -7.21 -23.97
C GLY A 786 -5.42 -7.84 -24.83
N VAL A 787 -4.20 -8.01 -24.31
CA VAL A 787 -3.15 -8.80 -24.98
C VAL A 787 -3.49 -10.29 -24.90
N LEU A 788 -3.98 -10.71 -23.74
CA LEU A 788 -4.38 -12.08 -23.44
C LEU A 788 -5.91 -12.12 -23.27
N LYS A 789 -6.58 -13.02 -24.00
CA LYS A 789 -8.01 -13.29 -23.86
C LYS A 789 -8.21 -14.49 -22.93
N GLU A 790 -9.13 -14.36 -21.99
CA GLU A 790 -9.54 -15.43 -21.08
C GLU A 790 -10.75 -16.16 -21.66
N ARG A 791 -10.70 -17.49 -21.76
CA ARG A 791 -11.83 -18.35 -22.14
C ARG A 791 -12.03 -19.39 -21.05
N ARG A 792 -13.26 -19.58 -20.58
CA ARG A 792 -13.57 -20.63 -19.59
C ARG A 792 -14.08 -21.88 -20.31
N GLU A 793 -13.34 -22.97 -20.18
CA GLU A 793 -13.74 -24.30 -20.67
C GLU A 793 -13.65 -25.29 -19.49
N ASN A 794 -14.71 -26.05 -19.21
CA ASN A 794 -14.74 -27.09 -18.17
C ASN A 794 -14.23 -26.62 -16.78
N HIS A 795 -14.64 -25.43 -16.33
CA HIS A 795 -14.18 -24.77 -15.09
C HIS A 795 -12.68 -24.43 -15.03
N VAL A 796 -11.95 -24.55 -16.14
CA VAL A 796 -10.56 -24.11 -16.28
C VAL A 796 -10.53 -22.83 -17.11
N SER A 797 -9.78 -21.84 -16.61
CA SER A 797 -9.51 -20.60 -17.33
C SER A 797 -8.34 -20.83 -18.29
N LEU A 798 -8.63 -20.82 -19.59
CA LEU A 798 -7.67 -20.87 -20.68
C LEU A 798 -7.31 -19.45 -21.11
N VAL A 799 -6.06 -19.26 -21.47
CA VAL A 799 -5.49 -18.00 -21.94
C VAL A 799 -5.01 -18.19 -23.37
N GLU A 800 -5.48 -17.32 -24.26
CA GLU A 800 -5.07 -17.25 -25.66
C GLU A 800 -4.67 -15.83 -26.06
N LEU A 801 -3.93 -15.68 -27.16
CA LEU A 801 -3.65 -14.36 -27.74
C LEU A 801 -4.93 -13.75 -28.29
N SER A 802 -5.17 -12.46 -28.01
CA SER A 802 -6.28 -11.76 -28.63
C SER A 802 -6.03 -11.53 -30.13
N SER A 803 -7.10 -11.40 -30.92
CA SER A 803 -7.02 -11.13 -32.36
C SER A 803 -6.19 -9.87 -32.66
N THR A 804 -6.27 -8.86 -31.79
CA THR A 804 -5.50 -7.62 -31.88
C THR A 804 -3.99 -7.84 -31.74
N PHE A 805 -3.55 -8.82 -30.95
CA PHE A 805 -2.13 -9.09 -30.70
C PHE A 805 -1.62 -10.36 -31.41
N LEU A 806 -2.42 -11.00 -32.27
CA LEU A 806 -1.98 -12.03 -33.22
C LEU A 806 -0.95 -11.50 -34.24
N PRO A 807 -1.06 -10.26 -34.78
CA PRO A 807 -0.03 -9.68 -35.62
C PRO A 807 1.26 -9.43 -34.82
N GLN A 808 2.39 -9.90 -35.35
CA GLN A 808 3.70 -9.68 -34.72
C GLN A 808 4.04 -8.19 -34.55
N ALA A 809 3.56 -7.33 -35.47
CA ALA A 809 3.77 -5.88 -35.40
C ALA A 809 3.21 -5.25 -34.10
N ASN A 810 2.01 -5.67 -33.67
CA ASN A 810 1.39 -5.14 -32.44
C ASN A 810 2.10 -5.67 -31.18
N ARG A 811 2.60 -6.91 -31.19
CA ARG A 811 3.45 -7.42 -30.10
C ARG A 811 4.79 -6.70 -30.00
N ASN A 812 5.43 -6.42 -31.14
CA ASN A 812 6.65 -5.62 -31.17
C ASN A 812 6.37 -4.19 -30.68
N LYS A 813 5.23 -3.59 -31.04
CA LYS A 813 4.84 -2.25 -30.57
C LYS A 813 4.65 -2.20 -29.05
N LEU A 814 4.02 -3.24 -28.47
CA LEU A 814 3.93 -3.40 -27.01
C LEU A 814 5.31 -3.49 -26.36
N LEU A 815 6.22 -4.30 -26.93
CA LEU A 815 7.58 -4.43 -26.43
C LEU A 815 8.33 -3.09 -26.51
N HIS A 816 8.24 -2.39 -27.64
CA HIS A 816 8.86 -1.07 -27.81
C HIS A 816 8.30 -0.02 -26.85
N TYR A 817 6.99 -0.04 -26.59
CA TYR A 817 6.39 0.84 -25.59
C TYR A 817 7.01 0.62 -24.21
N ILE A 818 7.16 -0.63 -23.77
CA ILE A 818 7.76 -0.95 -22.46
C ILE A 818 9.25 -0.58 -22.43
N LEU A 819 9.99 -0.90 -23.50
CA LEU A 819 11.41 -0.58 -23.60
C LEU A 819 11.68 0.93 -23.65
N GLY A 820 10.74 1.73 -24.15
CA GLY A 820 10.83 3.20 -24.14
C GLY A 820 10.95 3.80 -22.74
N PHE A 821 10.54 3.08 -21.70
CA PHE A 821 10.68 3.48 -20.30
C PHE A 821 11.85 2.80 -19.58
N THR A 822 12.55 1.88 -20.25
CA THR A 822 13.62 1.10 -19.61
C THR A 822 14.94 1.83 -19.76
N LEU A 823 15.72 1.89 -18.68
CA LEU A 823 17.11 2.34 -18.74
C LEU A 823 17.95 1.27 -19.44
N LEU A 824 18.36 1.55 -20.69
CA LEU A 824 19.20 0.67 -21.49
C LEU A 824 20.65 0.63 -21.00
#